data_AF-A0A813MC17-F1
#
_entry.id   AF-A0A813MC17-F1
#
_cell.length_a   1.000
_cell.length_b   1.000
_cell.length_c   1.000
_cell.angle_alpha   90.00
_cell.angle_beta   90.00
_cell.angle_gamma   90.00
#
_symmetry.space_group_name_H-M   'P 1'
#
loop_
_entity.id
_entity.type
_entity.pdbx_description
1 polymer ?
#
loop_
_entity_poly.entity_id
_entity_poly.type
_entity_poly.pdbx_seq_one_letter_code
_entity_poly.pdbx_strand_id
1 'polypeptide(L)'
;MANKDPIKEFIAGGFGGSCLVLVGHPLDTIKVRLQTMPKPEPGKAPIYTGTLDCAKKTVVNEGFRGLYKGMAAPLIGVTPMYAVCFLGFGVGKSLQKPAFANGEYSLTQIFYAGLLSGVFTTAIMAPGERIKCLLQIQSASNSEKKYNGTLDCAKKLYREGGIRSIYKGTAATLLRDVPASGVYFATYDWFKKQLSDGTGTGLSPLKTVLAGGMAGIFNWIVALPVDVAKSRFQTAAEGTYKSLLDVYVELIKADGVRAFYKGFTPVIIRAFPANAACFLGYEVLSQSRNVVVWHQILSIAHIDFTKKTIYGYTELTLIPLNDEINLINLNCKQCTSFEYCDPLIMKPEENRRDLQYFISNEEIAAVCVDPDEGNGELIITVPDSLKNQIKKEEPLMLAVEFSLENPQGGLRFIPTNLLSLSSSENDVYLCTIDHNANYWFPCVSSYNEPCTWKIEVTVEEDYSVVSSGNLIEVETVPALFMESNSLFKKHHFYLQVPTCASNIGLAIGRFDNMNNETINEISVFYDHKFKDLVKNTTGFLNEIFEFLEETFSITFPYGSYKQVYIPDILDECLSFASMSILNINLLHSETIIDQAFDTKKILVNSVAQQFFGTFISMFNWNEYWLVSGLSQFFTGLYLKKLLGNNEYKHLIYQDLKDVCKFEKEQGNVVLDLNYNLTSVKETVNKAQLSSRYHLMGVPGFYKMVDKKSHLVIRLIDECLSREIMIQLINKLLSNALNVLGINEYSPGCRNSLFLSIDSFSELLATFSSKDIKPIVENWVYKPGVARFNSSFTFNRKKNTIELEIKQDMVNQKGYRKYVGPITIVFQEIDGPFTHNLTIEDNLTSKFDIACHSKGKKNKKKKIPLITGEEIDIDTSHIDTDSPILWIRIDPDLKLLREIKFDQPDFHWQNEAKYEKEICAQLDSVEMLFKFPSQQTRNALISIIENNEIFYRVRIKAAYALAEVSNKMIHSYNGPLPLIPTFKKLFMSATGQNLVNLNNFSDLQMYFLQKNIPIAMGNLRNSHNICPSEVIKFLLDLIKYNENSRNNFSDSYYRAALIDSISSALSSSIAMIHNDLASKSASLSNDMRLIIEEIVLRINLEKILPTYRYIITCSCLKALRKLQKLALIPENVNIFKEYIDYKSNYEGVRLVAFEIIAEFLSVKNEPSLFEYLLDYVENDPSFLVRQHIVQSLCKYPPFKLNSDESCLNNENLVNRLWDLMGTFCYNNSLRSSITELYHTLFGMNKPKCLKHTAKQTMVSNFEVKLED
;
A
#
# COMPACT_ATOMS: atom_id res chain seq x y z
N MET A 1 -29.38 8.69 -27.23
CA MET A 1 -29.60 8.58 -25.76
C MET A 1 -29.95 7.13 -25.39
N ALA A 2 -29.13 6.16 -25.79
CA ALA A 2 -29.32 4.76 -25.41
C ALA A 2 -27.97 4.04 -25.40
N ASN A 3 -27.19 4.28 -24.33
CA ASN A 3 -26.23 3.38 -23.66
C ASN A 3 -25.32 4.19 -22.72
N LYS A 4 -25.93 4.86 -21.74
CA LYS A 4 -25.23 5.32 -20.54
C LYS A 4 -25.58 4.38 -19.41
N ASP A 5 -24.62 4.03 -18.55
CA ASP A 5 -24.88 3.20 -17.37
C ASP A 5 -26.02 3.82 -16.54
N PRO A 6 -27.24 3.23 -16.55
CA PRO A 6 -28.40 3.84 -15.90
C PRO A 6 -28.21 3.94 -14.39
N ILE A 7 -27.36 3.08 -13.82
CA ILE A 7 -26.99 3.06 -12.42
C ILE A 7 -26.12 4.28 -12.06
N LYS A 8 -25.20 4.69 -12.94
CA LYS A 8 -24.30 5.83 -12.72
C LYS A 8 -25.07 7.15 -12.74
N GLU A 9 -25.97 7.32 -13.71
CA GLU A 9 -26.87 8.49 -13.76
C GLU A 9 -27.85 8.50 -12.58
N PHE A 10 -28.30 7.32 -12.15
CA PHE A 10 -29.17 7.19 -10.97
C PHE A 10 -28.46 7.57 -9.67
N ILE A 11 -27.20 7.16 -9.49
CA ILE A 11 -26.39 7.51 -8.31
C ILE A 11 -26.01 9.00 -8.34
N ALA A 12 -25.52 9.50 -9.47
CA ALA A 12 -25.18 10.92 -9.64
C ALA A 12 -26.40 11.83 -9.43
N GLY A 13 -27.55 11.43 -9.99
CA GLY A 13 -28.83 12.12 -9.76
C GLY A 13 -29.31 12.06 -8.31
N GLY A 14 -29.15 10.90 -7.64
CA GLY A 14 -29.51 10.73 -6.24
C GLY A 14 -28.63 11.55 -5.27
N PHE A 15 -27.35 11.67 -5.57
CA PHE A 15 -26.43 12.50 -4.79
C PHE A 15 -26.65 13.99 -5.01
N GLY A 16 -26.82 14.43 -6.27
CA GLY A 16 -27.24 15.79 -6.58
C GLY A 16 -28.53 16.18 -5.85
N GLY A 17 -29.54 15.31 -5.87
CA GLY A 17 -30.75 15.50 -5.09
C GLY A 17 -30.51 15.57 -3.58
N SER A 18 -29.57 14.81 -3.05
CA SER A 18 -29.21 14.84 -1.61
C SER A 18 -28.58 16.18 -1.23
N CYS A 19 -27.68 16.71 -2.06
CA CYS A 19 -27.08 18.04 -1.91
C CYS A 19 -28.15 19.14 -1.92
N LEU A 20 -29.16 19.03 -2.80
CA LEU A 20 -30.30 19.95 -2.86
C LEU A 20 -31.06 20.00 -1.53
N VAL A 21 -31.34 18.84 -0.93
CA VAL A 21 -32.04 18.77 0.35
C VAL A 21 -31.18 19.32 1.47
N LEU A 22 -29.89 18.96 1.54
CA LEU A 22 -28.99 19.44 2.59
C LEU A 22 -28.90 20.98 2.62
N VAL A 23 -28.77 21.62 1.45
CA VAL A 23 -28.69 23.08 1.35
C VAL A 23 -30.06 23.75 1.51
N GLY A 24 -31.13 23.13 1.03
CA GLY A 24 -32.48 23.70 1.04
C GLY A 24 -33.24 23.57 2.36
N HIS A 25 -33.02 22.50 3.12
CA HIS A 25 -33.88 22.12 4.25
C HIS A 25 -34.00 23.17 5.39
N PRO A 26 -32.94 23.91 5.78
CA PRO A 26 -33.04 24.95 6.81
C PRO A 26 -34.11 26.01 6.51
N LEU A 27 -34.20 26.43 5.25
CA LEU A 27 -35.17 27.44 4.81
C LEU A 27 -36.58 26.86 4.66
N ASP A 28 -36.71 25.56 4.36
CA ASP A 28 -38.00 24.87 4.38
C ASP A 28 -38.58 24.77 5.80
N THR A 29 -37.74 24.53 6.81
CA THR A 29 -38.14 24.54 8.22
C THR A 29 -38.67 25.90 8.66
N ILE A 30 -37.98 26.99 8.27
CA ILE A 30 -38.38 28.36 8.58
C ILE A 30 -39.69 28.72 7.85
N LYS A 31 -39.82 28.34 6.56
CA LYS A 31 -41.04 28.56 5.77
C LYS A 31 -42.26 27.95 6.47
N VAL A 32 -42.18 26.67 6.85
CA VAL A 32 -43.31 25.99 7.50
C VAL A 32 -43.71 26.69 8.79
N ARG A 33 -42.74 27.03 9.66
CA ARG A 33 -43.02 27.70 10.95
C ARG A 33 -43.71 29.06 10.77
N LEU A 34 -43.34 29.82 9.74
CA LEU A 34 -43.99 31.10 9.39
C LEU A 34 -45.40 30.91 8.84
N GLN A 35 -45.66 29.82 8.10
CA GLN A 35 -46.96 29.53 7.51
C GLN A 35 -47.94 28.94 8.52
N THR A 36 -47.46 28.21 9.52
CA THR A 36 -48.30 27.55 10.54
C THR A 36 -48.44 28.36 11.84
N MET A 37 -47.93 29.59 11.90
CA MET A 37 -48.02 30.39 13.12
C MET A 37 -49.49 30.77 13.43
N PRO A 38 -49.94 30.66 14.69
CA PRO A 38 -51.29 31.05 15.10
C PRO A 38 -51.53 32.55 14.95
N LYS A 39 -52.78 32.95 14.68
CA LYS A 39 -53.17 34.36 14.59
C LYS A 39 -52.99 35.03 15.97
N PRO A 40 -52.34 36.21 16.06
CA PRO A 40 -52.17 36.90 17.33
C PRO A 40 -53.52 37.41 17.86
N GLU A 41 -53.71 37.33 19.18
CA GLU A 41 -54.83 37.96 19.88
C GLU A 41 -54.77 39.50 19.73
N PRO A 42 -55.91 40.22 19.75
CA PRO A 42 -55.92 41.68 19.61
C PRO A 42 -54.99 42.35 20.64
N GLY A 43 -53.95 43.06 20.17
CA GLY A 43 -52.98 43.78 21.00
C GLY A 43 -51.66 43.06 21.32
N LYS A 44 -51.45 41.80 20.89
CA LYS A 44 -50.17 41.08 21.05
C LYS A 44 -49.38 40.98 19.75
N ALA A 45 -48.04 41.06 19.85
CA ALA A 45 -47.16 40.90 18.70
C ALA A 45 -47.13 39.43 18.20
N PRO A 46 -46.97 39.19 16.88
CA PRO A 46 -46.85 37.84 16.34
C PRO A 46 -45.57 37.14 16.84
N ILE A 47 -45.63 35.80 16.99
CA ILE A 47 -44.53 34.97 17.50
C ILE A 47 -43.23 35.17 16.70
N TYR A 48 -43.35 35.33 15.38
CA TYR A 48 -42.26 35.65 14.47
C TYR A 48 -42.61 36.88 13.64
N THR A 49 -41.73 37.88 13.61
CA THR A 49 -41.93 39.10 12.81
C THR A 49 -41.50 38.94 11.35
N GLY A 50 -40.63 37.96 11.07
CA GLY A 50 -40.14 37.65 9.72
C GLY A 50 -39.19 36.45 9.68
N THR A 51 -38.63 36.16 8.50
CA THR A 51 -37.76 35.01 8.25
C THR A 51 -36.49 35.01 9.10
N LEU A 52 -35.82 36.15 9.23
CA LEU A 52 -34.60 36.29 10.03
C LEU A 52 -34.89 36.16 11.55
N ASP A 53 -36.02 36.68 12.00
CA ASP A 53 -36.45 36.55 13.40
C ASP A 53 -36.81 35.10 13.74
N CYS A 54 -37.48 34.39 12.83
CA CYS A 54 -37.79 32.97 12.97
C CYS A 54 -36.52 32.10 12.98
N ALA A 55 -35.57 32.37 12.08
CA ALA A 55 -34.28 31.68 12.04
C ALA A 55 -33.49 31.89 13.34
N LYS A 56 -33.36 33.15 13.79
CA LYS A 56 -32.64 33.52 15.01
C LYS A 56 -33.26 32.86 16.25
N LYS A 57 -34.58 32.97 16.43
CA LYS A 57 -35.28 32.34 17.56
C LYS A 57 -35.20 30.81 17.53
N THR A 58 -35.21 30.20 16.34
CA THR A 58 -35.05 28.74 16.20
C THR A 58 -33.64 28.28 16.59
N VAL A 59 -32.60 28.97 16.13
CA VAL A 59 -31.21 28.63 16.50
C VAL A 59 -30.93 28.87 17.98
N VAL A 60 -31.48 29.95 18.56
CA VAL A 60 -31.31 30.26 19.99
C VAL A 60 -32.02 29.25 20.88
N ASN A 61 -33.24 28.82 20.51
CA ASN A 61 -34.05 27.95 21.37
C ASN A 61 -33.82 26.45 21.15
N GLU A 62 -33.45 26.02 19.94
CA GLU A 62 -33.32 24.59 19.57
C GLU A 62 -31.92 24.23 19.04
N GLY A 63 -31.00 25.20 18.98
CA GLY A 63 -29.66 25.02 18.39
C GLY A 63 -29.69 24.94 16.86
N PHE A 64 -28.51 24.87 16.25
CA PHE A 64 -28.36 24.79 14.79
C PHE A 64 -29.02 23.53 14.19
N ARG A 65 -29.01 22.41 14.95
CA ARG A 65 -29.69 21.16 14.57
C ARG A 65 -31.21 21.29 14.48
N GLY A 66 -31.81 22.29 15.16
CA GLY A 66 -33.24 22.59 15.07
C GLY A 66 -33.70 22.98 13.66
N LEU A 67 -32.81 23.53 12.83
CA LEU A 67 -33.10 23.88 11.43
C LEU A 67 -33.23 22.65 10.51
N TYR A 68 -32.67 21.51 10.91
CA TYR A 68 -32.65 20.26 10.14
C TYR A 68 -33.70 19.23 10.61
N LYS A 69 -34.63 19.67 11.47
CA LYS A 69 -35.63 18.78 12.10
C LYS A 69 -36.67 18.32 11.07
N GLY A 70 -36.65 17.02 10.75
CA GLY A 70 -37.56 16.40 9.77
C GLY A 70 -36.93 16.10 8.40
N MET A 71 -35.61 16.24 8.27
CA MET A 71 -34.86 16.05 7.02
C MET A 71 -34.82 14.61 6.48
N ALA A 72 -34.96 13.60 7.35
CA ALA A 72 -34.84 12.19 6.96
C ALA A 72 -35.90 11.76 5.92
N ALA A 73 -37.14 12.24 6.04
CA ALA A 73 -38.22 11.85 5.12
C ALA A 73 -38.02 12.41 3.69
N PRO A 74 -37.64 13.70 3.50
CA PRO A 74 -37.21 14.21 2.21
C PRO A 74 -36.00 13.47 1.62
N LEU A 75 -34.94 13.21 2.40
CA LEU A 75 -33.73 12.54 1.88
C LEU A 75 -34.02 11.16 1.29
N ILE A 76 -34.87 10.36 1.94
CA ILE A 76 -35.27 9.03 1.45
C ILE A 76 -36.11 9.14 0.16
N GLY A 77 -36.90 10.20 0.01
CA GLY A 77 -37.83 10.37 -1.11
C GLY A 77 -37.24 11.03 -2.36
N VAL A 78 -36.05 11.62 -2.28
CA VAL A 78 -35.46 12.45 -3.34
C VAL A 78 -35.01 11.66 -4.56
N THR A 79 -34.24 10.57 -4.37
CA THR A 79 -33.70 9.79 -5.48
C THR A 79 -34.80 9.17 -6.35
N PRO A 80 -35.84 8.51 -5.79
CA PRO A 80 -36.97 8.01 -6.60
C PRO A 80 -37.76 9.13 -7.27
N MET A 81 -37.90 10.29 -6.62
CA MET A 81 -38.63 11.43 -7.14
C MET A 81 -37.97 12.01 -8.40
N TYR A 82 -36.65 12.23 -8.40
CA TYR A 82 -35.93 12.73 -9.56
C TYR A 82 -35.85 11.70 -10.69
N ALA A 83 -35.68 10.41 -10.38
CA ALA A 83 -35.70 9.35 -11.39
C ALA A 83 -37.03 9.31 -12.16
N VAL A 84 -38.16 9.40 -11.44
CA VAL A 84 -39.49 9.40 -12.05
C VAL A 84 -39.84 10.73 -12.73
N CYS A 85 -39.27 11.85 -12.27
CA CYS A 85 -39.32 13.14 -12.94
C CYS A 85 -38.69 13.05 -14.35
N PHE A 86 -37.43 12.63 -14.46
CA PHE A 86 -36.77 12.51 -15.77
C PHE A 86 -37.41 11.46 -16.68
N LEU A 87 -37.90 10.34 -16.13
CA LEU A 87 -38.70 9.37 -16.86
C LEU A 87 -39.94 10.04 -17.50
N GLY A 88 -40.73 10.78 -16.70
CA GLY A 88 -41.93 11.46 -17.16
C GLY A 88 -41.63 12.53 -18.22
N PHE A 89 -40.52 13.25 -18.08
CA PHE A 89 -40.06 14.21 -19.08
C PHE A 89 -39.64 13.53 -20.40
N GLY A 90 -38.93 12.39 -20.32
CA GLY A 90 -38.54 11.59 -21.48
C GLY A 90 -39.73 11.02 -22.24
N VAL A 91 -40.70 10.45 -21.52
CA VAL A 91 -41.98 10.00 -22.10
C VAL A 91 -42.70 11.18 -22.77
N GLY A 92 -42.72 12.35 -22.11
CA GLY A 92 -43.35 13.56 -22.64
C GLY A 92 -42.73 14.07 -23.94
N LYS A 93 -41.41 13.91 -24.11
CA LYS A 93 -40.73 14.19 -25.38
C LYS A 93 -41.01 13.12 -26.44
N SER A 94 -41.05 11.84 -26.07
CA SER A 94 -41.32 10.73 -27.00
C SER A 94 -42.71 10.79 -27.64
N LEU A 95 -43.69 11.36 -26.92
CA LEU A 95 -45.06 11.57 -27.41
C LEU A 95 -45.18 12.73 -28.39
N GLN A 96 -44.13 13.54 -28.57
CA GLN A 96 -44.11 14.74 -29.40
C GLN A 96 -43.09 14.60 -30.53
N LYS A 97 -43.43 15.03 -31.74
CA LYS A 97 -42.44 15.15 -32.82
C LYS A 97 -41.62 16.44 -32.64
N PRO A 98 -40.28 16.40 -32.77
CA PRO A 98 -39.45 17.59 -32.66
C PRO A 98 -39.87 18.63 -33.72
N ALA A 99 -39.93 19.91 -33.31
CA ALA A 99 -40.39 21.01 -34.16
C ALA A 99 -39.37 21.44 -35.22
N PHE A 100 -38.09 21.12 -35.02
CA PHE A 100 -36.99 21.53 -35.90
C PHE A 100 -36.31 20.32 -36.55
N ALA A 101 -35.82 20.48 -37.77
CA ALA A 101 -35.14 19.43 -38.55
C ALA A 101 -33.87 18.90 -37.86
N ASN A 102 -33.28 19.68 -36.95
CA ASN A 102 -32.10 19.32 -36.16
C ASN A 102 -32.42 18.42 -34.95
N GLY A 103 -33.69 18.00 -34.77
CA GLY A 103 -34.13 17.20 -33.63
C GLY A 103 -34.43 18.01 -32.36
N GLU A 104 -34.40 19.35 -32.43
CA GLU A 104 -34.69 20.22 -31.28
C GLU A 104 -36.20 20.40 -31.07
N TYR A 105 -36.59 20.54 -29.79
CA TYR A 105 -37.96 20.79 -29.36
C TYR A 105 -38.18 22.30 -29.11
N SER A 106 -39.37 22.80 -29.46
CA SER A 106 -39.75 24.18 -29.13
C SER A 106 -39.94 24.35 -27.62
N LEU A 107 -39.85 25.60 -27.11
CA LEU A 107 -40.10 25.91 -25.69
C LEU A 107 -41.50 25.45 -25.24
N THR A 108 -42.50 25.51 -26.11
CA THR A 108 -43.85 25.02 -25.84
C THR A 108 -43.92 23.49 -25.75
N GLN A 109 -43.18 22.77 -26.59
CA GLN A 109 -43.08 21.32 -26.51
C GLN A 109 -42.35 20.85 -25.24
N ILE A 110 -41.29 21.57 -24.86
CA ILE A 110 -40.55 21.34 -23.61
C ILE A 110 -41.42 21.63 -22.39
N PHE A 111 -42.23 22.69 -22.44
CA PHE A 111 -43.22 22.99 -21.41
C PHE A 111 -44.21 21.83 -21.24
N TYR A 112 -44.80 21.31 -22.34
CA TYR A 112 -45.72 20.16 -22.28
C TYR A 112 -45.06 18.87 -21.78
N ALA A 113 -43.81 18.61 -22.17
CA ALA A 113 -43.02 17.49 -21.63
C ALA A 113 -42.77 17.66 -20.12
N GLY A 114 -42.49 18.89 -19.68
CA GLY A 114 -42.33 19.25 -18.28
C GLY A 114 -43.62 19.14 -17.46
N LEU A 115 -44.80 19.43 -18.06
CA LEU A 115 -46.09 19.17 -17.41
C LEU A 115 -46.27 17.67 -17.10
N LEU A 116 -45.93 16.81 -18.07
CA LEU A 116 -46.05 15.35 -17.90
C LEU A 116 -45.11 14.84 -16.81
N SER A 117 -43.87 15.34 -16.78
CA SER A 117 -42.91 15.10 -15.69
C SER A 117 -43.50 15.38 -14.30
N GLY A 118 -44.24 16.48 -14.16
CA GLY A 118 -44.92 16.86 -12.91
C GLY A 118 -45.94 15.82 -12.45
N VAL A 119 -46.71 15.23 -13.37
CA VAL A 119 -47.71 14.18 -13.04
C VAL A 119 -47.06 12.94 -12.44
N PHE A 120 -45.97 12.47 -13.06
CA PHE A 120 -45.21 11.31 -12.61
C PHE A 120 -44.57 11.56 -11.24
N THR A 121 -43.98 12.75 -11.06
CA THR A 121 -43.34 13.14 -9.79
C THR A 121 -44.34 13.21 -8.63
N THR A 122 -45.55 13.72 -8.87
CA THR A 122 -46.60 13.82 -7.85
C THR A 122 -47.06 12.45 -7.33
N ALA A 123 -46.95 11.37 -8.11
CA ALA A 123 -47.35 10.02 -7.67
C ALA A 123 -46.54 9.51 -6.46
N ILE A 124 -45.26 9.90 -6.38
CA ILE A 124 -44.36 9.57 -5.27
C ILE A 124 -44.46 10.62 -4.15
N MET A 125 -44.59 11.90 -4.51
CA MET A 125 -44.54 12.99 -3.54
C MET A 125 -45.83 13.17 -2.73
N ALA A 126 -47.01 12.95 -3.33
CA ALA A 126 -48.32 13.12 -2.68
C ALA A 126 -48.48 12.39 -1.32
N PRO A 127 -48.12 11.10 -1.16
CA PRO A 127 -48.23 10.41 0.12
C PRO A 127 -47.30 11.01 1.19
N GLY A 128 -46.06 11.33 0.81
CA GLY A 128 -45.05 11.89 1.73
C GLY A 128 -45.42 13.28 2.23
N GLU A 129 -45.91 14.15 1.34
CA GLU A 129 -46.37 15.49 1.71
C GLU A 129 -47.57 15.45 2.66
N ARG A 130 -48.53 14.55 2.44
CA ARG A 130 -49.69 14.45 3.33
C ARG A 130 -49.29 14.01 4.74
N ILE A 131 -48.43 12.99 4.85
CA ILE A 131 -47.92 12.51 6.14
C ILE A 131 -47.15 13.64 6.84
N LYS A 132 -46.32 14.38 6.11
CA LYS A 132 -45.59 15.55 6.62
C LYS A 132 -46.54 16.61 7.16
N CYS A 133 -47.57 17.00 6.40
CA CYS A 133 -48.54 18.01 6.83
C CYS A 133 -49.28 17.60 8.12
N LEU A 134 -49.74 16.34 8.22
CA LEU A 134 -50.46 15.85 9.41
C LEU A 134 -49.58 15.83 10.67
N LEU A 135 -48.31 15.45 10.53
CA LEU A 135 -47.35 15.49 11.64
C LEU A 135 -46.99 16.90 12.07
N GLN A 136 -46.91 17.83 11.11
CA GLN A 136 -46.64 19.24 11.38
C GLN A 136 -47.80 19.92 12.12
N ILE A 137 -49.05 19.60 11.76
CA ILE A 137 -50.24 20.10 12.47
C ILE A 137 -50.29 19.57 13.91
N GLN A 138 -50.02 18.27 14.11
CA GLN A 138 -49.98 17.67 15.45
C GLN A 138 -48.95 18.35 16.35
N SER A 139 -47.82 18.78 15.80
CA SER A 139 -46.75 19.48 16.53
C SER A 139 -47.16 20.90 16.96
N ALA A 140 -48.17 21.49 16.33
CA ALA A 140 -48.66 22.85 16.59
C ALA A 140 -49.86 22.92 17.55
N SER A 141 -50.50 21.79 17.88
CA SER A 141 -51.62 21.75 18.85
C SER A 141 -51.15 21.19 20.20
N ASN A 142 -51.57 21.81 21.31
CA ASN A 142 -51.30 21.33 22.67
C ASN A 142 -52.14 20.08 23.08
N SER A 143 -52.76 19.39 22.12
CA SER A 143 -53.59 18.19 22.32
C SER A 143 -52.74 16.91 22.45
N GLU A 144 -53.33 15.80 22.92
CA GLU A 144 -52.68 14.49 22.97
C GLU A 144 -52.12 14.05 21.60
N LYS A 145 -50.90 13.47 21.60
CA LYS A 145 -50.18 13.05 20.39
C LYS A 145 -50.88 11.86 19.71
N LYS A 146 -51.55 12.08 18.58
CA LYS A 146 -52.24 11.03 17.79
C LYS A 146 -51.26 10.08 17.04
N TYR A 147 -50.10 10.58 16.60
CA TYR A 147 -49.10 9.85 15.81
C TYR A 147 -47.70 9.94 16.45
N ASN A 148 -47.00 8.80 16.56
CA ASN A 148 -45.66 8.74 17.18
C ASN A 148 -44.50 8.91 16.17
N GLY A 149 -44.80 9.09 14.88
CA GLY A 149 -43.81 9.28 13.82
C GLY A 149 -44.39 9.12 12.41
N THR A 150 -43.55 9.23 11.38
CA THR A 150 -43.93 9.10 9.96
C THR A 150 -44.50 7.73 9.61
N LEU A 151 -43.88 6.66 10.08
CA LEU A 151 -44.33 5.28 9.83
C LEU A 151 -45.62 4.95 10.59
N ASP A 152 -45.78 5.44 11.82
CA ASP A 152 -47.01 5.24 12.61
C ASP A 152 -48.20 6.01 12.00
N CYS A 153 -47.96 7.23 11.51
CA CYS A 153 -48.95 8.02 10.78
C CYS A 153 -49.40 7.31 9.49
N ALA A 154 -48.45 6.83 8.67
CA ALA A 154 -48.77 6.09 7.44
C ALA A 154 -49.59 4.82 7.72
N LYS A 155 -49.20 4.05 8.75
CA LYS A 155 -49.88 2.80 9.14
C LYS A 155 -51.30 3.05 9.65
N LYS A 156 -51.50 4.09 10.45
CA LYS A 156 -52.83 4.49 10.95
C LYS A 156 -53.72 5.03 9.83
N LEU A 157 -53.21 5.86 8.94
CA LEU A 157 -53.95 6.35 7.76
C LEU A 157 -54.39 5.21 6.83
N TYR A 158 -53.51 4.24 6.61
CA TYR A 158 -53.83 3.04 5.82
C TYR A 158 -54.94 2.21 6.49
N ARG A 159 -54.91 2.07 7.82
CA ARG A 159 -55.96 1.37 8.58
C ARG A 159 -57.29 2.13 8.60
N GLU A 160 -57.28 3.46 8.64
CA GLU A 160 -58.48 4.30 8.68
C GLU A 160 -59.24 4.34 7.34
N GLY A 161 -58.57 4.26 6.19
CA GLY A 161 -59.26 4.35 4.89
C GLY A 161 -58.46 3.88 3.66
N GLY A 162 -57.51 2.97 3.86
CA GLY A 162 -56.70 2.37 2.80
C GLY A 162 -55.86 3.38 2.01
N ILE A 163 -55.48 3.01 0.79
CA ILE A 163 -54.60 3.84 -0.05
C ILE A 163 -55.24 5.17 -0.45
N ARG A 164 -56.58 5.23 -0.56
CA ARG A 164 -57.32 6.48 -0.80
C ARG A 164 -57.12 7.47 0.35
N SER A 165 -57.05 6.97 1.58
CA SER A 165 -56.71 7.78 2.76
C SER A 165 -55.21 8.09 2.90
N ILE A 166 -54.36 7.68 1.95
CA ILE A 166 -53.00 8.21 1.83
C ILE A 166 -52.94 9.28 0.72
N TYR A 167 -53.68 9.10 -0.38
CA TYR A 167 -53.67 10.01 -1.54
C TYR A 167 -54.74 11.14 -1.55
N LYS A 168 -55.56 11.33 -0.50
CA LYS A 168 -56.46 12.51 -0.33
C LYS A 168 -55.62 13.81 -0.42
N GLY A 169 -56.01 14.72 -1.32
CA GLY A 169 -55.26 15.96 -1.60
C GLY A 169 -54.30 15.88 -2.79
N THR A 170 -54.25 14.75 -3.51
CA THR A 170 -53.44 14.62 -4.74
C THR A 170 -53.83 15.64 -5.82
N ALA A 171 -55.11 15.96 -5.98
CA ALA A 171 -55.57 16.98 -6.95
C ALA A 171 -54.98 18.37 -6.66
N ALA A 172 -54.88 18.76 -5.39
CA ALA A 172 -54.24 20.03 -4.98
C ALA A 172 -52.73 20.03 -5.26
N THR A 173 -52.12 18.85 -5.19
CA THR A 173 -50.68 18.65 -5.41
C THR A 173 -50.35 18.66 -6.90
N LEU A 174 -51.17 18.00 -7.72
CA LEU A 174 -51.08 18.06 -9.18
C LEU A 174 -51.28 19.49 -9.70
N LEU A 175 -52.23 20.24 -9.15
CA LEU A 175 -52.49 21.63 -9.55
C LEU A 175 -51.28 22.55 -9.29
N ARG A 176 -50.43 22.20 -8.31
CA ARG A 176 -49.18 22.92 -8.02
C ARG A 176 -48.03 22.42 -8.90
N ASP A 177 -47.79 21.11 -8.90
CA ASP A 177 -46.55 20.53 -9.44
C ASP A 177 -46.52 20.49 -10.96
N VAL A 178 -47.68 20.27 -11.59
CA VAL A 178 -47.77 20.13 -13.05
C VAL A 178 -47.39 21.45 -13.73
N PRO A 179 -48.04 22.60 -13.44
CA PRO A 179 -47.66 23.87 -14.05
C PRO A 179 -46.22 24.30 -13.68
N ALA A 180 -45.81 24.06 -12.44
CA ALA A 180 -44.52 24.48 -11.94
C ALA A 180 -43.35 23.71 -12.58
N SER A 181 -43.51 22.41 -12.81
CA SER A 181 -42.54 21.58 -13.54
C SER A 181 -42.45 21.96 -15.03
N GLY A 182 -43.58 22.29 -15.67
CA GLY A 182 -43.58 22.81 -17.04
C GLY A 182 -42.76 24.10 -17.17
N VAL A 183 -42.98 25.05 -16.26
CA VAL A 183 -42.21 26.32 -16.23
C VAL A 183 -40.74 26.07 -15.90
N TYR A 184 -40.43 25.17 -14.98
CA TYR A 184 -39.05 24.82 -14.64
C TYR A 184 -38.25 24.36 -15.86
N PHE A 185 -38.73 23.36 -16.60
CA PHE A 185 -38.01 22.84 -17.77
C PHE A 185 -37.97 23.83 -18.93
N ALA A 186 -39.05 24.60 -19.15
CA ALA A 186 -39.09 25.60 -20.22
C ALA A 186 -38.15 26.79 -19.94
N THR A 187 -38.12 27.29 -18.71
CA THR A 187 -37.22 28.40 -18.32
C THR A 187 -35.77 27.94 -18.25
N TYR A 188 -35.51 26.70 -17.82
CA TYR A 188 -34.17 26.10 -17.87
C TYR A 188 -33.65 26.05 -19.31
N ASP A 189 -34.43 25.53 -20.26
CA ASP A 189 -34.05 25.47 -21.68
C ASP A 189 -33.87 26.87 -22.30
N TRP A 190 -34.71 27.84 -21.90
CA TRP A 190 -34.59 29.23 -22.33
C TRP A 190 -33.29 29.89 -21.84
N PHE A 191 -32.99 29.79 -20.54
CA PHE A 191 -31.73 30.31 -19.98
C PHE A 191 -30.52 29.59 -20.57
N LYS A 192 -30.63 28.27 -20.78
CA LYS A 192 -29.59 27.48 -21.45
C LYS A 192 -29.29 28.02 -22.85
N LYS A 193 -30.32 28.32 -23.65
CA LYS A 193 -30.17 28.89 -25.00
C LYS A 193 -29.60 30.31 -25.00
N GLN A 194 -29.94 31.14 -24.00
CA GLN A 194 -29.45 32.53 -23.89
C GLN A 194 -28.01 32.62 -23.36
N LEU A 195 -27.59 31.68 -22.51
CA LEU A 195 -26.25 31.63 -21.93
C LEU A 195 -25.26 30.81 -22.76
N SER A 196 -25.74 30.15 -23.83
CA SER A 196 -24.93 29.42 -24.80
C SER A 196 -24.34 30.40 -25.82
N ASP A 197 -23.02 30.37 -26.02
CA ASP A 197 -22.29 31.34 -26.84
C ASP A 197 -22.41 31.07 -28.36
N GLY A 198 -23.46 30.36 -28.80
CA GLY A 198 -23.73 30.07 -30.23
C GLY A 198 -22.75 29.10 -30.91
N THR A 199 -21.72 28.63 -30.21
CA THR A 199 -20.65 27.74 -30.72
C THR A 199 -20.97 26.24 -30.62
N GLY A 200 -22.17 25.86 -30.15
CA GLY A 200 -22.57 24.45 -30.01
C GLY A 200 -21.79 23.67 -28.94
N THR A 201 -20.92 24.33 -28.16
CA THR A 201 -20.27 23.80 -26.97
C THR A 201 -21.23 23.88 -25.78
N GLY A 202 -21.41 22.79 -25.04
CA GLY A 202 -22.22 22.77 -23.82
C GLY A 202 -21.85 23.90 -22.84
N LEU A 203 -22.81 24.31 -21.98
CA LEU A 203 -22.61 25.43 -21.08
C LEU A 203 -21.58 25.11 -19.99
N SER A 204 -20.69 26.06 -19.71
CA SER A 204 -19.78 26.01 -18.55
C SER A 204 -20.53 25.67 -17.25
N PRO A 205 -19.95 24.88 -16.33
CA PRO A 205 -20.54 24.51 -15.03
C PRO A 205 -21.20 25.69 -14.29
N LEU A 206 -20.53 26.84 -14.27
CA LEU A 206 -21.06 28.05 -13.63
C LEU A 206 -22.31 28.59 -14.34
N LYS A 207 -22.32 28.56 -15.68
CA LYS A 207 -23.47 28.98 -16.50
C LYS A 207 -24.65 27.99 -16.35
N THR A 208 -24.37 26.70 -16.22
CA THR A 208 -25.37 25.64 -15.95
C THR A 208 -25.99 25.79 -14.55
N VAL A 209 -25.16 26.07 -13.53
CA VAL A 209 -25.61 26.39 -12.17
C VAL A 209 -26.49 27.64 -12.15
N LEU A 210 -26.10 28.70 -12.87
CA LEU A 210 -26.90 29.92 -13.01
C LEU A 210 -28.24 29.66 -13.70
N ALA A 211 -28.25 28.92 -14.81
CA ALA A 211 -29.46 28.54 -15.53
C ALA A 211 -30.41 27.70 -14.66
N GLY A 212 -29.88 26.70 -13.94
CA GLY A 212 -30.63 25.85 -13.02
C GLY A 212 -31.18 26.61 -11.81
N GLY A 213 -30.37 27.50 -11.21
CA GLY A 213 -30.78 28.37 -10.10
C GLY A 213 -31.91 29.33 -10.48
N MET A 214 -31.83 29.95 -11.66
CA MET A 214 -32.86 30.86 -12.18
C MET A 214 -34.16 30.12 -12.53
N ALA A 215 -34.07 28.97 -13.22
CA ALA A 215 -35.22 28.12 -13.49
C ALA A 215 -35.96 27.69 -12.21
N GLY A 216 -35.20 27.43 -11.14
CA GLY A 216 -35.72 27.17 -9.81
C GLY A 216 -36.56 28.31 -9.22
N ILE A 217 -36.19 29.57 -9.46
CA ILE A 217 -36.94 30.74 -8.99
C ILE A 217 -38.28 30.83 -9.73
N PHE A 218 -38.28 30.68 -11.06
CA PHE A 218 -39.52 30.75 -11.87
C PHE A 218 -40.50 29.61 -11.54
N ASN A 219 -39.98 28.40 -11.26
CA ASN A 219 -40.76 27.28 -10.77
C ASN A 219 -41.55 27.66 -9.49
N TRP A 220 -40.86 28.23 -8.50
CA TRP A 220 -41.50 28.62 -7.24
C TRP A 220 -42.45 29.81 -7.37
N ILE A 221 -42.20 30.77 -8.28
CA ILE A 221 -43.13 31.89 -8.53
C ILE A 221 -44.52 31.36 -8.94
N VAL A 222 -44.57 30.32 -9.78
CA VAL A 222 -45.83 29.73 -10.25
C VAL A 222 -46.43 28.76 -9.21
N ALA A 223 -45.59 28.04 -8.47
CA ALA A 223 -46.06 27.09 -7.45
C ALA A 223 -46.68 27.78 -6.22
N LEU A 224 -46.18 28.95 -5.82
CA LEU A 224 -46.49 29.57 -4.52
C LEU A 224 -47.98 29.85 -4.27
N PRO A 225 -48.75 30.44 -5.20
CA PRO A 225 -50.18 30.71 -4.99
C PRO A 225 -50.99 29.44 -4.71
N VAL A 226 -50.65 28.34 -5.39
CA VAL A 226 -51.32 27.04 -5.23
C VAL A 226 -50.85 26.35 -3.96
N ASP A 227 -49.56 26.48 -3.61
CA ASP A 227 -48.99 25.92 -2.38
C ASP A 227 -49.59 26.52 -1.11
N VAL A 228 -49.86 27.85 -1.10
CA VAL A 228 -50.50 28.53 0.04
C VAL A 228 -51.98 28.09 0.19
N ALA A 229 -52.72 28.02 -0.91
CA ALA A 229 -54.12 27.57 -0.89
C ALA A 229 -54.23 26.08 -0.49
N LYS A 230 -53.36 25.22 -1.03
CA LYS A 230 -53.26 23.80 -0.67
C LYS A 230 -52.95 23.63 0.82
N SER A 231 -51.94 24.34 1.34
CA SER A 231 -51.53 24.22 2.74
C SER A 231 -52.69 24.56 3.67
N ARG A 232 -53.40 25.66 3.42
CA ARG A 232 -54.60 26.06 4.18
C ARG A 232 -55.70 25.01 4.13
N PHE A 233 -55.98 24.47 2.94
CA PHE A 233 -56.98 23.43 2.73
C PHE A 233 -56.64 22.13 3.48
N GLN A 234 -55.36 21.72 3.48
CA GLN A 234 -54.91 20.49 4.15
C GLN A 234 -54.81 20.63 5.67
N THR A 235 -54.64 21.85 6.20
CA THR A 235 -54.55 22.13 7.64
C THR A 235 -55.87 22.42 8.33
N ALA A 236 -56.94 22.65 7.57
CA ALA A 236 -58.25 22.99 8.12
C ALA A 236 -58.96 21.75 8.72
N ALA A 237 -59.81 21.97 9.72
CA ALA A 237 -60.62 20.91 10.30
C ALA A 237 -61.61 20.33 9.25
N GLU A 238 -61.99 19.05 9.40
CA GLU A 238 -62.89 18.42 8.43
C GLU A 238 -64.24 19.17 8.41
N GLY A 239 -64.62 19.69 7.24
CA GLY A 239 -65.85 20.45 7.01
C GLY A 239 -65.68 21.98 6.90
N THR A 240 -64.49 22.55 7.16
CA THR A 240 -64.27 24.01 7.08
C THR A 240 -64.34 24.57 5.65
N TYR A 241 -63.84 23.83 4.66
CA TYR A 241 -63.84 24.24 3.25
C TYR A 241 -64.45 23.13 2.38
N LYS A 242 -65.36 23.48 1.46
CA LYS A 242 -65.97 22.49 0.55
C LYS A 242 -65.08 22.20 -0.66
N SER A 243 -64.30 23.19 -1.10
CA SER A 243 -63.38 23.08 -2.23
C SER A 243 -62.15 23.97 -2.08
N LEU A 244 -61.10 23.72 -2.88
CA LEU A 244 -59.94 24.63 -2.97
C LEU A 244 -60.35 26.04 -3.43
N LEU A 245 -61.40 26.17 -4.25
CA LEU A 245 -61.91 27.46 -4.72
C LEU A 245 -62.50 28.29 -3.57
N ASP A 246 -63.15 27.66 -2.59
CA ASP A 246 -63.63 28.36 -1.40
C ASP A 246 -62.48 28.94 -0.59
N VAL A 247 -61.35 28.22 -0.51
CA VAL A 247 -60.12 28.70 0.12
C VAL A 247 -59.55 29.92 -0.61
N TYR A 248 -59.52 29.91 -1.95
CA TYR A 248 -59.08 31.07 -2.74
C TYR A 248 -59.96 32.31 -2.50
N VAL A 249 -61.28 32.14 -2.53
CA VAL A 249 -62.25 33.23 -2.35
C VAL A 249 -62.16 33.80 -0.93
N GLU A 250 -62.03 32.95 0.09
CA GLU A 250 -61.91 33.39 1.48
C GLU A 250 -60.57 34.09 1.75
N LEU A 251 -59.45 33.59 1.19
CA LEU A 251 -58.14 34.24 1.28
C LEU A 251 -58.14 35.64 0.67
N ILE A 252 -58.75 35.79 -0.51
CA ILE A 252 -58.87 37.10 -1.18
C ILE A 252 -59.70 38.07 -0.34
N LYS A 253 -60.81 37.59 0.23
CA LYS A 253 -61.71 38.41 1.07
C LYS A 253 -61.09 38.79 2.41
N ALA A 254 -60.28 37.92 3.03
CA ALA A 254 -59.73 38.13 4.37
C ALA A 254 -58.38 38.86 4.39
N ASP A 255 -57.43 38.48 3.52
CA ASP A 255 -56.03 38.92 3.58
C ASP A 255 -55.55 39.57 2.25
N GLY A 256 -56.41 39.66 1.22
CA GLY A 256 -56.10 40.24 -0.10
C GLY A 256 -55.20 39.38 -1.00
N VAL A 257 -54.92 39.85 -2.23
CA VAL A 257 -54.13 39.08 -3.24
C VAL A 257 -52.68 38.83 -2.80
N ARG A 258 -52.11 39.68 -1.96
CA ARG A 258 -50.75 39.51 -1.41
C ARG A 258 -50.64 38.30 -0.47
N ALA A 259 -51.75 37.78 0.04
CA ALA A 259 -51.78 36.62 0.91
C ALA A 259 -51.29 35.33 0.22
N PHE A 260 -51.45 35.20 -1.10
CA PHE A 260 -51.00 34.04 -1.88
C PHE A 260 -49.48 33.91 -1.99
N TYR A 261 -48.74 34.98 -1.68
CA TYR A 261 -47.27 35.00 -1.69
C TYR A 261 -46.69 35.07 -0.27
N LYS A 262 -47.48 34.74 0.76
CA LYS A 262 -47.01 34.72 2.14
C LYS A 262 -45.99 33.57 2.34
N GLY A 263 -44.72 33.95 2.55
CA GLY A 263 -43.57 33.03 2.57
C GLY A 263 -42.70 33.06 1.29
N PHE A 264 -42.92 34.02 0.40
CA PHE A 264 -42.14 34.20 -0.84
C PHE A 264 -40.63 34.42 -0.60
N THR A 265 -40.27 35.29 0.34
CA THR A 265 -38.87 35.62 0.65
C THR A 265 -38.01 34.41 1.03
N PRO A 266 -38.39 33.55 2.01
CA PRO A 266 -37.59 32.35 2.33
C PRO A 266 -37.53 31.35 1.18
N VAL A 267 -38.58 31.27 0.35
CA VAL A 267 -38.66 30.30 -0.76
C VAL A 267 -37.73 30.68 -1.91
N ILE A 268 -37.64 31.97 -2.27
CA ILE A 268 -36.73 32.42 -3.33
C ILE A 268 -35.27 32.37 -2.87
N ILE A 269 -34.99 32.77 -1.62
CA ILE A 269 -33.64 32.68 -1.04
C ILE A 269 -33.15 31.21 -1.02
N ARG A 270 -34.06 30.24 -0.88
CA ARG A 270 -33.76 28.81 -0.95
C ARG A 270 -33.58 28.28 -2.37
N ALA A 271 -34.40 28.77 -3.30
CA ALA A 271 -34.53 28.19 -4.64
C ALA A 271 -33.21 28.25 -5.43
N PHE A 272 -32.44 29.32 -5.31
CA PHE A 272 -31.18 29.45 -6.05
C PHE A 272 -30.07 28.56 -5.45
N PRO A 273 -29.71 28.64 -4.15
CA PRO A 273 -28.62 27.83 -3.59
C PRO A 273 -28.89 26.32 -3.60
N ALA A 274 -30.14 25.91 -3.39
CA ALA A 274 -30.49 24.49 -3.35
C ALA A 274 -30.42 23.84 -4.74
N ASN A 275 -30.85 24.53 -5.80
CA ASN A 275 -30.73 24.01 -7.16
C ASN A 275 -29.28 24.09 -7.68
N ALA A 276 -28.53 25.13 -7.31
CA ALA A 276 -27.10 25.23 -7.59
C ALA A 276 -26.31 24.05 -7.00
N ALA A 277 -26.57 23.71 -5.73
CA ALA A 277 -25.94 22.57 -5.06
C ALA A 277 -26.32 21.22 -5.69
N CYS A 278 -27.53 21.10 -6.27
CA CYS A 278 -27.98 19.90 -6.97
C CYS A 278 -27.13 19.60 -8.20
N PHE A 279 -26.96 20.61 -9.06
CA PHE A 279 -26.20 20.48 -10.29
C PHE A 279 -24.70 20.31 -10.02
N LEU A 280 -24.15 21.01 -9.03
CA LEU A 280 -22.76 20.81 -8.61
C LEU A 280 -22.53 19.38 -8.09
N GLY A 281 -23.45 18.84 -7.26
CA GLY A 281 -23.35 17.45 -6.78
C GLY A 281 -23.48 16.41 -7.90
N TYR A 282 -24.32 16.67 -8.91
CA TYR A 282 -24.44 15.80 -10.09
C TYR A 282 -23.16 15.83 -10.94
N GLU A 283 -22.59 17.01 -11.19
CA GLU A 283 -21.37 17.17 -11.99
C GLU A 283 -20.16 16.53 -11.33
N VAL A 284 -19.98 16.70 -10.01
CA VAL A 284 -18.87 16.09 -9.26
C VAL A 284 -18.87 14.56 -9.38
N LEU A 285 -20.03 13.92 -9.43
CA LEU A 285 -20.12 12.46 -9.64
C LEU A 285 -20.11 12.03 -11.11
N SER A 286 -20.55 12.92 -12.00
CA SER A 286 -20.53 12.67 -13.45
C SER A 286 -19.14 12.83 -14.06
N GLN A 287 -18.17 13.40 -13.35
CA GLN A 287 -16.78 13.64 -13.77
C GLN A 287 -15.88 12.39 -13.82
N SER A 288 -16.42 11.18 -13.82
CA SER A 288 -15.60 9.98 -14.05
C SER A 288 -15.36 9.76 -15.55
N ARG A 289 -14.06 9.67 -15.89
CA ARG A 289 -13.38 9.39 -17.17
C ARG A 289 -14.22 9.45 -18.45
N ASN A 290 -13.74 10.25 -19.39
CA ASN A 290 -14.41 10.52 -20.67
C ASN A 290 -14.13 9.46 -21.75
N VAL A 291 -12.99 8.76 -21.69
CA VAL A 291 -12.48 7.88 -22.76
C VAL A 291 -11.90 6.60 -22.14
N VAL A 292 -11.97 5.49 -22.89
CA VAL A 292 -11.28 4.22 -22.59
C VAL A 292 -10.33 3.86 -23.72
N VAL A 293 -9.10 3.47 -23.39
CA VAL A 293 -8.14 2.87 -24.31
C VAL A 293 -8.50 1.40 -24.54
N TRP A 294 -8.67 1.03 -25.81
CA TRP A 294 -9.04 -0.32 -26.22
C TRP A 294 -7.83 -1.15 -26.68
N HIS A 295 -7.04 -0.56 -27.57
CA HIS A 295 -5.85 -1.15 -28.15
C HIS A 295 -4.77 -0.08 -28.24
N GLN A 296 -3.52 -0.47 -28.00
CA GLN A 296 -2.38 0.43 -28.12
C GLN A 296 -1.26 -0.23 -28.93
N ILE A 297 -0.78 0.49 -29.94
CA ILE A 297 0.40 0.13 -30.72
C ILE A 297 1.54 1.00 -30.24
N LEU A 298 2.63 0.39 -29.79
CA LEU A 298 3.84 1.08 -29.38
C LEU A 298 4.96 0.72 -30.36
N SER A 299 5.47 1.69 -31.11
CA SER A 299 6.50 1.47 -32.11
C SER A 299 7.75 2.27 -31.77
N ILE A 300 8.82 1.59 -31.38
CA ILE A 300 10.15 2.17 -31.27
C ILE A 300 10.83 2.06 -32.63
N ALA A 301 10.91 3.20 -33.32
CA ALA A 301 11.43 3.29 -34.67
C ALA A 301 12.96 3.26 -34.71
N HIS A 302 13.62 3.90 -33.73
CA HIS A 302 15.08 3.92 -33.68
C HIS A 302 15.61 4.13 -32.25
N ILE A 303 16.75 3.50 -31.95
CA ILE A 303 17.45 3.61 -30.67
C ILE A 303 18.93 3.91 -30.97
N ASP A 304 19.41 5.05 -30.48
CA ASP A 304 20.82 5.41 -30.55
C ASP A 304 21.47 5.14 -29.18
N PHE A 305 22.22 4.04 -29.06
CA PHE A 305 22.92 3.68 -27.84
C PHE A 305 24.08 4.63 -27.49
N THR A 306 24.62 5.37 -28.47
CA THR A 306 25.75 6.30 -28.25
C THR A 306 25.27 7.62 -27.68
N LYS A 307 24.20 8.20 -28.26
CA LYS A 307 23.56 9.42 -27.74
C LYS A 307 22.57 9.15 -26.61
N LYS A 308 22.22 7.87 -26.39
CA LYS A 308 21.20 7.43 -25.43
C LYS A 308 19.84 8.06 -25.76
N THR A 309 19.47 8.06 -27.02
CA THR A 309 18.18 8.61 -27.49
C THR A 309 17.29 7.54 -28.06
N ILE A 310 15.97 7.72 -27.91
CA ILE A 310 14.94 6.80 -28.42
C ILE A 310 13.92 7.62 -29.19
N TYR A 311 13.60 7.17 -30.40
CA TYR A 311 12.55 7.75 -31.24
C TYR A 311 11.46 6.72 -31.49
N GLY A 312 10.21 7.13 -31.33
CA GLY A 312 9.08 6.25 -31.54
C GLY A 312 7.76 6.99 -31.64
N TYR A 313 6.71 6.22 -31.84
CA TYR A 313 5.34 6.70 -31.80
C TYR A 313 4.44 5.69 -31.12
N THR A 314 3.33 6.18 -30.58
CA THR A 314 2.29 5.35 -29.99
C THR A 314 0.94 5.67 -30.64
N GLU A 315 0.19 4.64 -31.00
CA GLU A 315 -1.17 4.77 -31.53
C GLU A 315 -2.16 4.19 -30.53
N LEU A 316 -3.12 5.00 -30.08
CA LEU A 316 -4.17 4.60 -29.15
C LEU A 316 -5.50 4.53 -29.89
N THR A 317 -6.15 3.37 -29.82
CA THR A 317 -7.56 3.22 -30.19
C THR A 317 -8.43 3.56 -28.98
N LEU A 318 -9.13 4.68 -29.06
CA LEU A 318 -9.90 5.28 -27.99
C LEU A 318 -11.40 5.11 -28.23
N ILE A 319 -12.13 4.62 -27.23
CA ILE A 319 -13.60 4.52 -27.26
C ILE A 319 -14.17 5.64 -26.39
N PRO A 320 -14.95 6.58 -26.96
CA PRO A 320 -15.60 7.64 -26.20
C PRO A 320 -16.72 7.06 -25.33
N LEU A 321 -16.74 7.42 -24.04
CA LEU A 321 -17.83 7.05 -23.12
C LEU A 321 -18.94 8.11 -23.05
N ASN A 322 -18.63 9.34 -23.51
CA ASN A 322 -19.50 10.50 -23.45
C ASN A 322 -19.63 11.17 -24.83
N ASP A 323 -20.79 11.75 -25.12
CA ASP A 323 -21.09 12.43 -26.39
C ASP A 323 -20.38 13.81 -26.55
N GLU A 324 -19.85 14.38 -25.46
CA GLU A 324 -19.31 15.74 -25.39
C GLU A 324 -17.86 15.77 -24.88
N ILE A 325 -16.96 15.06 -25.57
CA ILE A 325 -15.53 15.05 -25.23
C ILE A 325 -14.80 16.13 -26.02
N ASN A 326 -14.24 17.11 -25.32
CA ASN A 326 -13.42 18.16 -25.92
C ASN A 326 -11.93 17.99 -25.64
N LEU A 327 -11.57 17.26 -24.58
CA LEU A 327 -10.20 17.07 -24.11
C LEU A 327 -9.93 15.59 -23.89
N ILE A 328 -8.80 15.11 -24.39
CA ILE A 328 -8.24 13.79 -24.12
C ILE A 328 -6.98 14.02 -23.29
N ASN A 329 -6.94 13.44 -22.10
CA ASN A 329 -5.82 13.60 -21.18
C ASN A 329 -4.97 12.32 -21.21
N LEU A 330 -3.68 12.45 -21.51
CA LEU A 330 -2.69 11.40 -21.43
C LEU A 330 -1.61 11.76 -20.40
N ASN A 331 -0.86 10.77 -19.93
CA ASN A 331 0.29 10.95 -19.06
C ASN A 331 1.58 10.73 -19.87
N CYS A 332 2.54 11.62 -19.68
CA CYS A 332 3.83 11.55 -20.35
C CYS A 332 4.83 12.45 -19.64
N LYS A 333 5.97 11.87 -19.24
CA LYS A 333 7.09 12.54 -18.59
C LYS A 333 8.36 12.35 -19.41
N GLN A 334 9.29 13.30 -19.33
CA GLN A 334 10.61 13.30 -20.01
C GLN A 334 10.61 13.30 -21.55
N CYS A 335 9.49 13.05 -22.22
CA CYS A 335 9.43 13.07 -23.68
C CYS A 335 9.55 14.51 -24.22
N THR A 336 10.43 14.69 -25.20
CA THR A 336 10.63 15.97 -25.89
C THR A 336 9.86 15.92 -27.21
N SER A 337 8.81 16.73 -27.30
CA SER A 337 7.94 17.00 -28.47
C SER A 337 6.81 17.99 -28.15
N PHE A 338 6.54 18.26 -26.86
CA PHE A 338 5.41 19.06 -26.39
C PHE A 338 5.85 20.17 -25.41
N GLU A 339 5.19 21.33 -25.44
CA GLU A 339 5.33 22.32 -24.35
C GLU A 339 4.60 21.78 -23.10
N TYR A 340 5.37 21.34 -22.11
CA TYR A 340 4.86 20.67 -20.92
C TYR A 340 5.47 21.28 -19.64
N CYS A 341 4.67 21.34 -18.58
CA CYS A 341 5.09 21.75 -17.24
C CYS A 341 4.70 20.66 -16.24
N ASP A 342 5.69 19.93 -15.71
CA ASP A 342 5.44 18.89 -14.70
C ASP A 342 5.10 19.53 -13.34
N PRO A 343 3.87 19.39 -12.83
CA PRO A 343 3.50 19.95 -11.54
C PRO A 343 4.26 19.28 -10.37
N LEU A 344 4.81 18.07 -10.56
CA LEU A 344 5.60 17.36 -9.54
C LEU A 344 7.07 17.82 -9.49
N ILE A 345 7.58 18.49 -10.54
CA ILE A 345 8.96 18.99 -10.65
C ILE A 345 9.00 20.54 -10.46
N MET A 346 7.86 21.19 -10.23
CA MET A 346 7.82 22.64 -9.99
C MET A 346 8.74 23.06 -8.84
N LYS A 347 9.49 24.15 -9.05
CA LYS A 347 10.35 24.76 -8.02
C LYS A 347 9.48 25.12 -6.80
N PRO A 348 9.64 24.44 -5.66
CA PRO A 348 8.95 24.82 -4.43
C PRO A 348 9.32 26.25 -4.03
N GLU A 349 8.35 27.03 -3.54
CA GLU A 349 8.55 28.42 -3.12
C GLU A 349 9.79 28.58 -2.20
N GLU A 350 10.75 29.42 -2.59
CA GLU A 350 12.04 29.59 -1.90
C GLU A 350 11.89 29.94 -0.40
N ASN A 351 10.75 30.53 -0.01
CA ASN A 351 10.51 31.03 1.34
C ASN A 351 9.94 29.97 2.32
N ARG A 352 9.38 28.85 1.84
CA ARG A 352 8.71 27.82 2.67
C ARG A 352 9.29 26.43 2.43
N ARG A 353 10.50 26.18 2.94
CA ARG A 353 11.19 24.87 2.91
C ARG A 353 10.73 23.94 4.04
N ASP A 354 9.42 23.84 4.22
CA ASP A 354 8.78 23.01 5.26
C ASP A 354 8.37 21.68 4.63
N LEU A 355 8.77 20.55 5.23
CA LEU A 355 8.47 19.25 4.66
C LEU A 355 6.95 18.98 4.60
N GLN A 356 6.19 19.45 5.59
CA GLN A 356 4.72 19.36 5.57
C GLN A 356 4.12 20.08 4.35
N TYR A 357 4.68 21.23 3.97
CA TYR A 357 4.25 21.97 2.79
C TYR A 357 4.60 21.21 1.50
N PHE A 358 5.82 20.68 1.41
CA PHE A 358 6.26 19.87 0.27
C PHE A 358 5.33 18.68 0.02
N ILE A 359 5.04 17.88 1.06
CA ILE A 359 4.14 16.72 0.96
C ILE A 359 2.74 17.16 0.50
N SER A 360 2.20 18.24 1.08
CA SER A 360 0.86 18.71 0.71
C SER A 360 0.77 19.17 -0.74
N ASN A 361 1.81 19.84 -1.25
CA ASN A 361 1.88 20.25 -2.65
C ASN A 361 2.05 19.06 -3.57
N GLU A 362 2.86 18.08 -3.18
CA GLU A 362 3.10 16.88 -3.97
C GLU A 362 1.84 16.02 -4.07
N GLU A 363 1.04 15.92 -3.00
CA GLU A 363 -0.29 15.28 -3.04
C GLU A 363 -1.24 16.02 -4.00
N ILE A 364 -1.26 17.36 -3.97
CA ILE A 364 -2.08 18.16 -4.89
C ILE A 364 -1.62 17.96 -6.34
N ALA A 365 -0.30 17.98 -6.57
CA ALA A 365 0.27 17.76 -7.89
C ALA A 365 -0.03 16.34 -8.41
N ALA A 366 0.03 15.32 -7.56
CA ALA A 366 -0.34 13.95 -7.90
C ALA A 366 -1.81 13.86 -8.34
N VAL A 367 -2.74 14.48 -7.61
CA VAL A 367 -4.17 14.56 -8.00
C VAL A 367 -4.36 15.26 -9.35
N CYS A 368 -3.60 16.33 -9.62
CA CYS A 368 -3.67 17.05 -10.89
C CYS A 368 -3.15 16.26 -12.09
N VAL A 369 -2.34 15.22 -11.86
CA VAL A 369 -1.77 14.35 -12.90
C VAL A 369 -2.53 13.02 -13.00
N ASP A 370 -3.31 12.67 -11.98
CA ASP A 370 -3.92 11.36 -11.85
C ASP A 370 -4.97 11.11 -12.96
N PRO A 371 -4.76 10.09 -13.82
CA PRO A 371 -5.76 9.69 -14.82
C PRO A 371 -7.05 9.13 -14.21
N ASP A 372 -7.02 8.60 -12.97
CA ASP A 372 -8.23 8.10 -12.30
C ASP A 372 -9.21 9.23 -11.96
N GLU A 373 -8.71 10.44 -11.70
CA GLU A 373 -9.50 11.67 -11.52
C GLU A 373 -9.88 12.34 -12.85
N GLY A 374 -9.53 11.71 -13.99
CA GLY A 374 -9.76 12.24 -15.33
C GLY A 374 -8.81 13.36 -15.73
N ASN A 375 -7.72 13.56 -15.00
CA ASN A 375 -6.67 14.52 -15.33
C ASN A 375 -5.53 13.87 -16.12
N GLY A 376 -4.57 14.68 -16.56
CA GLY A 376 -3.38 14.20 -17.25
C GLY A 376 -2.45 15.35 -17.59
N GLU A 377 -1.22 14.99 -17.92
CA GLU A 377 -0.13 15.91 -18.19
C GLU A 377 -0.21 16.49 -19.61
N LEU A 378 -0.60 15.63 -20.54
CA LEU A 378 -0.73 15.95 -21.95
C LEU A 378 -2.21 16.08 -22.28
N ILE A 379 -2.64 17.31 -22.47
CA ILE A 379 -4.04 17.65 -22.77
C ILE A 379 -4.17 17.86 -24.29
N ILE A 380 -4.84 16.93 -24.95
CA ILE A 380 -5.10 16.98 -26.39
C ILE A 380 -6.51 17.53 -26.63
N THR A 381 -6.61 18.61 -27.39
CA THR A 381 -7.90 19.18 -27.80
C THR A 381 -8.46 18.38 -28.97
N VAL A 382 -9.72 17.93 -28.83
CA VAL A 382 -10.41 17.19 -29.89
C VAL A 382 -10.88 18.17 -30.97
N PRO A 383 -10.48 18.00 -32.24
CA PRO A 383 -10.95 18.83 -33.34
C PRO A 383 -12.47 18.72 -33.57
N ASP A 384 -13.11 19.82 -33.98
CA ASP A 384 -14.56 19.87 -34.24
C ASP A 384 -15.04 18.86 -35.29
N SER A 385 -14.16 18.45 -36.22
CA SER A 385 -14.45 17.46 -37.26
C SER A 385 -14.76 16.07 -36.70
N LEU A 386 -14.15 15.68 -35.56
CA LEU A 386 -14.33 14.37 -34.94
C LEU A 386 -15.56 14.30 -34.01
N LYS A 387 -16.19 15.43 -33.69
CA LYS A 387 -17.37 15.49 -32.81
C LYS A 387 -18.55 14.68 -33.34
N ASN A 388 -18.69 14.57 -34.67
CA ASN A 388 -19.75 13.75 -35.28
C ASN A 388 -19.48 12.25 -35.16
N GLN A 389 -18.22 11.82 -35.12
CA GLN A 389 -17.83 10.42 -34.88
C GLN A 389 -18.01 10.05 -33.40
N ILE A 390 -17.67 10.97 -32.49
CA ILE A 390 -17.90 10.82 -31.05
C ILE A 390 -19.38 10.61 -30.75
N LYS A 391 -20.27 11.41 -31.36
CA LYS A 391 -21.73 11.24 -31.22
C LYS A 391 -22.27 9.90 -31.73
N LYS A 392 -21.50 9.19 -32.56
CA LYS A 392 -21.84 7.87 -33.08
C LYS A 392 -21.15 6.74 -32.30
N GLU A 393 -20.40 7.07 -31.25
CA GLU A 393 -19.59 6.12 -30.47
C GLU A 393 -18.57 5.34 -31.32
N GLU A 394 -18.12 5.93 -32.43
CA GLU A 394 -17.08 5.32 -33.28
C GLU A 394 -15.70 5.44 -32.61
N PRO A 395 -14.82 4.42 -32.73
CA PRO A 395 -13.49 4.46 -32.14
C PRO A 395 -12.64 5.55 -32.80
N LEU A 396 -11.91 6.29 -31.98
CA LEU A 396 -10.95 7.31 -32.41
C LEU A 396 -9.54 6.73 -32.41
N MET A 397 -8.75 7.09 -33.41
CA MET A 397 -7.32 6.74 -33.46
C MET A 397 -6.49 7.98 -33.15
N LEU A 398 -5.63 7.88 -32.15
CA LEU A 398 -4.71 8.95 -31.76
C LEU A 398 -3.28 8.44 -31.90
N ALA A 399 -2.51 9.02 -32.82
CA ALA A 399 -1.08 8.77 -32.97
C ALA A 399 -0.29 9.91 -32.33
N VAL A 400 0.68 9.56 -31.48
CA VAL A 400 1.56 10.51 -30.79
C VAL A 400 3.00 10.11 -31.02
N GLU A 401 3.75 10.96 -31.72
CA GLU A 401 5.20 10.83 -31.87
C GLU A 401 5.92 11.36 -30.63
N PHE A 402 6.98 10.68 -30.20
CA PHE A 402 7.75 11.08 -29.04
C PHE A 402 9.24 10.78 -29.21
N SER A 403 10.07 11.53 -28.49
CA SER A 403 11.50 11.26 -28.39
C SER A 403 11.99 11.39 -26.96
N LEU A 404 12.88 10.49 -26.55
CA LEU A 404 13.51 10.48 -25.23
C LEU A 404 15.00 10.77 -25.38
N GLU A 405 15.52 11.66 -24.52
CA GLU A 405 16.94 11.97 -24.43
C GLU A 405 17.48 11.54 -23.06
N ASN A 406 18.37 10.54 -23.03
CA ASN A 406 19.00 9.98 -21.83
C ASN A 406 18.02 9.78 -20.65
N PRO A 407 17.01 8.92 -20.81
CA PRO A 407 15.93 8.75 -19.82
C PRO A 407 16.49 8.26 -18.48
N GLN A 408 15.97 8.84 -17.39
CA GLN A 408 16.40 8.57 -16.01
C GLN A 408 15.33 7.82 -15.18
N GLY A 409 14.12 7.65 -15.73
CA GLY A 409 12.99 6.93 -15.13
C GLY A 409 12.24 6.15 -16.21
N GLY A 410 11.48 5.09 -15.86
CA GLY A 410 10.82 4.22 -16.84
C GLY A 410 11.80 3.32 -17.58
N LEU A 411 12.52 3.89 -18.56
CA LEU A 411 13.57 3.23 -19.33
C LEU A 411 14.95 3.75 -18.97
N ARG A 412 15.97 2.89 -19.06
CA ARG A 412 17.34 3.28 -18.76
C ARG A 412 18.39 2.55 -19.60
N PHE A 413 19.41 3.31 -20.01
CA PHE A 413 20.63 2.80 -20.60
C PHE A 413 21.64 2.41 -19.51
N ILE A 414 21.91 1.12 -19.35
CA ILE A 414 22.80 0.54 -18.34
C ILE A 414 24.12 0.10 -19.02
N PRO A 415 25.27 0.69 -18.66
CA PRO A 415 26.56 0.28 -19.20
C PRO A 415 27.04 -1.06 -18.60
N THR A 416 27.66 -1.92 -19.41
CA THR A 416 28.16 -3.26 -19.02
C THR A 416 29.44 -3.29 -18.18
N ASN A 417 29.96 -2.14 -17.74
CA ASN A 417 31.26 -2.05 -17.04
C ASN A 417 31.31 -2.79 -15.68
N LEU A 418 30.22 -3.44 -15.24
CA LEU A 418 30.13 -4.19 -13.99
C LEU A 418 30.97 -5.49 -13.93
N LEU A 419 31.55 -5.95 -15.05
CA LEU A 419 32.23 -7.24 -15.11
C LEU A 419 33.54 -7.13 -15.90
N SER A 420 34.56 -6.55 -15.26
CA SER A 420 35.92 -6.62 -15.76
C SER A 420 36.38 -8.08 -15.82
N LEU A 421 36.34 -8.65 -17.02
CA LEU A 421 37.22 -9.68 -17.58
C LEU A 421 36.74 -9.92 -19.03
N SER A 422 37.35 -9.19 -19.96
CA SER A 422 37.33 -9.40 -21.43
C SER A 422 35.96 -9.43 -22.14
N SER A 423 35.49 -8.27 -22.62
CA SER A 423 34.93 -8.05 -23.98
C SER A 423 34.47 -6.58 -24.13
N SER A 424 34.72 -5.99 -25.31
CA SER A 424 34.23 -4.70 -25.85
C SER A 424 33.71 -3.64 -24.86
N GLU A 425 34.47 -2.56 -24.70
CA GLU A 425 34.27 -1.42 -23.78
C GLU A 425 32.95 -0.61 -23.94
N ASN A 426 31.99 -1.04 -24.77
CA ASN A 426 30.82 -0.23 -25.19
C ASN A 426 29.45 -0.93 -25.16
N ASP A 427 29.29 -2.11 -24.56
CA ASP A 427 27.97 -2.77 -24.57
C ASP A 427 26.99 -2.10 -23.58
N VAL A 428 25.81 -1.73 -24.06
CA VAL A 428 24.79 -1.01 -23.27
C VAL A 428 23.49 -1.79 -23.33
N TYR A 429 22.91 -2.07 -22.16
CA TYR A 429 21.55 -2.60 -22.04
C TYR A 429 20.54 -1.45 -21.99
N LEU A 430 19.38 -1.64 -22.59
CA LEU A 430 18.23 -0.76 -22.39
C LEU A 430 17.12 -1.58 -21.73
N CYS A 431 16.66 -1.17 -20.55
CA CYS A 431 15.60 -1.90 -19.85
C CYS A 431 14.61 -1.00 -19.12
N THR A 432 13.42 -1.54 -18.87
CA THR A 432 12.46 -0.96 -17.92
C THR A 432 12.94 -1.17 -16.49
N ILE A 433 12.89 -0.12 -15.67
CA ILE A 433 13.42 -0.12 -14.30
C ILE A 433 12.35 0.05 -13.21
N ASP A 434 11.12 0.41 -13.59
CA ASP A 434 9.96 0.55 -12.71
C ASP A 434 8.65 0.31 -13.48
N HIS A 435 7.52 0.35 -12.77
CA HIS A 435 6.17 0.19 -13.34
C HIS A 435 5.57 1.49 -13.89
N ASN A 436 6.39 2.53 -14.11
CA ASN A 436 5.93 3.86 -14.51
C ASN A 436 6.06 4.06 -16.02
N ALA A 437 5.08 3.54 -16.78
CA ALA A 437 5.09 3.59 -18.24
C ALA A 437 5.07 5.02 -18.82
N ASN A 438 4.54 5.99 -18.07
CA ASN A 438 4.49 7.40 -18.48
C ASN A 438 5.87 8.06 -18.63
N TYR A 439 6.95 7.51 -18.07
CA TYR A 439 8.31 8.01 -18.33
C TYR A 439 8.91 7.46 -19.63
N TRP A 440 8.31 6.41 -20.21
CA TRP A 440 8.76 5.83 -21.46
C TRP A 440 7.97 6.41 -22.65
N PHE A 441 6.64 6.37 -22.61
CA PHE A 441 5.81 6.82 -23.74
C PHE A 441 4.49 7.46 -23.28
N PRO A 442 3.83 8.26 -24.14
CA PRO A 442 2.51 8.81 -23.84
C PRO A 442 1.45 7.71 -23.69
N CYS A 443 0.86 7.58 -22.51
CA CYS A 443 -0.18 6.58 -22.23
C CYS A 443 -1.13 7.05 -21.14
N VAL A 444 -2.26 6.37 -20.95
CA VAL A 444 -3.05 6.56 -19.72
C VAL A 444 -2.44 5.68 -18.63
N SER A 445 -1.77 6.32 -17.67
CA SER A 445 -0.94 5.62 -16.68
C SER A 445 -1.75 5.18 -15.46
N SER A 446 -2.70 4.25 -15.66
CA SER A 446 -3.55 3.71 -14.60
C SER A 446 -3.64 2.18 -14.63
N TYR A 447 -3.65 1.57 -13.44
CA TYR A 447 -3.87 0.13 -13.25
C TYR A 447 -5.32 -0.30 -13.52
N ASN A 448 -6.24 0.65 -13.59
CA ASN A 448 -7.62 0.40 -13.96
C ASN A 448 -7.77 0.28 -15.49
N GLU A 449 -6.73 0.50 -16.30
CA GLU A 449 -6.85 0.59 -17.77
C GLU A 449 -6.10 -0.49 -18.55
N PRO A 450 -6.62 -1.74 -18.52
CA PRO A 450 -6.10 -2.81 -19.35
C PRO A 450 -6.55 -2.63 -20.79
N CYS A 451 -5.59 -2.65 -21.70
CA CYS A 451 -5.80 -2.67 -23.14
C CYS A 451 -4.95 -3.77 -23.79
N THR A 452 -5.25 -4.11 -25.03
CA THR A 452 -4.44 -5.05 -25.81
C THR A 452 -3.27 -4.31 -26.46
N TRP A 453 -2.14 -4.99 -26.68
CA TRP A 453 -0.92 -4.35 -27.13
C TRP A 453 -0.33 -4.97 -28.39
N LYS A 454 0.15 -4.11 -29.29
CA LYS A 454 1.11 -4.47 -30.34
C LYS A 454 2.38 -3.67 -30.09
N ILE A 455 3.51 -4.33 -29.90
CA ILE A 455 4.78 -3.68 -29.60
C ILE A 455 5.76 -3.98 -30.73
N GLU A 456 6.26 -2.92 -31.36
CA GLU A 456 7.21 -2.99 -32.46
C GLU A 456 8.51 -2.33 -32.04
N VAL A 457 9.64 -3.02 -32.19
CA VAL A 457 10.95 -2.47 -31.79
C VAL A 457 11.96 -2.73 -32.89
N THR A 458 12.57 -1.67 -33.39
CA THR A 458 13.63 -1.72 -34.40
C THR A 458 14.99 -1.54 -33.74
N VAL A 459 15.87 -2.54 -33.90
CA VAL A 459 17.24 -2.55 -33.36
C VAL A 459 18.24 -3.03 -34.41
N GLU A 460 19.52 -2.76 -34.19
CA GLU A 460 20.59 -3.36 -34.99
C GLU A 460 20.61 -4.89 -34.83
N GLU A 461 21.06 -5.61 -35.86
CA GLU A 461 21.04 -7.08 -35.92
C GLU A 461 21.71 -7.79 -34.73
N ASP A 462 22.72 -7.18 -34.12
CA ASP A 462 23.45 -7.76 -32.97
C ASP A 462 22.64 -7.77 -31.67
N TYR A 463 21.57 -6.97 -31.57
CA TYR A 463 20.78 -6.83 -30.35
C TYR A 463 19.53 -7.71 -30.37
N SER A 464 19.31 -8.41 -29.26
CA SER A 464 18.09 -9.17 -28.97
C SER A 464 17.08 -8.28 -28.25
N VAL A 465 15.81 -8.36 -28.65
CA VAL A 465 14.69 -7.65 -27.99
C VAL A 465 13.82 -8.63 -27.23
N VAL A 466 13.51 -8.29 -25.98
CA VAL A 466 12.54 -9.00 -25.14
C VAL A 466 11.50 -8.01 -24.65
N SER A 467 10.23 -8.30 -24.93
CA SER A 467 9.09 -7.48 -24.52
C SER A 467 7.92 -8.37 -24.08
N SER A 468 6.95 -7.77 -23.39
CA SER A 468 5.66 -8.39 -23.06
C SER A 468 4.92 -8.84 -24.33
N GLY A 469 4.19 -9.96 -24.24
CA GLY A 469 3.46 -10.58 -25.35
C GLY A 469 4.25 -11.65 -26.09
N ASN A 470 3.61 -12.30 -27.06
CA ASN A 470 4.25 -13.33 -27.89
C ASN A 470 4.96 -12.68 -29.08
N LEU A 471 6.14 -13.18 -29.44
CA LEU A 471 6.86 -12.75 -30.65
C LEU A 471 6.16 -13.39 -31.87
N ILE A 472 5.63 -12.57 -32.77
CA ILE A 472 4.94 -13.04 -33.99
C ILE A 472 5.93 -13.16 -35.14
N GLU A 473 6.61 -12.06 -35.44
CA GLU A 473 7.47 -11.94 -36.62
C GLU A 473 8.70 -11.06 -36.33
N VAL A 474 9.79 -11.33 -37.05
CA VAL A 474 11.00 -10.51 -37.07
C VAL A 474 11.30 -10.16 -38.52
N GLU A 475 11.11 -8.88 -38.87
CA GLU A 475 11.34 -8.36 -40.22
C GLU A 475 12.74 -7.74 -40.31
N THR A 476 13.47 -7.99 -41.41
CA THR A 476 14.75 -7.31 -41.66
C THR A 476 14.49 -6.04 -42.45
N VAL A 477 14.81 -4.88 -41.87
CA VAL A 477 14.56 -3.57 -42.47
C VAL A 477 15.86 -3.03 -43.07
N PRO A 478 15.90 -2.67 -44.36
CA PRO A 478 17.06 -2.01 -44.95
C PRO A 478 17.27 -0.63 -44.32
N ALA A 479 18.52 -0.24 -44.11
CA ALA A 479 18.90 1.10 -43.63
C ALA A 479 18.61 2.18 -44.71
N LEU A 480 17.33 2.45 -45.00
CA LEU A 480 16.91 3.46 -45.97
C LEU A 480 17.07 4.90 -45.44
N PHE A 481 17.35 5.07 -44.15
CA PHE A 481 17.38 6.37 -43.47
C PHE A 481 18.68 6.66 -42.70
N MET A 482 19.70 5.80 -42.77
CA MET A 482 20.93 5.94 -41.97
C MET A 482 22.18 5.62 -42.79
N GLU A 483 23.21 6.47 -42.69
CA GLU A 483 24.50 6.37 -43.41
C GLU A 483 25.38 5.18 -42.93
N SER A 484 24.81 4.15 -42.32
CA SER A 484 25.52 2.98 -41.79
C SER A 484 25.25 1.72 -42.63
N ASN A 485 26.28 0.91 -42.86
CA ASN A 485 26.18 -0.40 -43.52
C ASN A 485 25.52 -1.49 -42.62
N SER A 486 24.90 -1.12 -41.50
CA SER A 486 24.31 -2.05 -40.53
C SER A 486 22.90 -2.49 -40.93
N LEU A 487 22.61 -3.79 -40.77
CA LEU A 487 21.27 -4.34 -40.95
C LEU A 487 20.45 -4.15 -39.67
N PHE A 488 19.19 -3.73 -39.81
CA PHE A 488 18.26 -3.56 -38.69
C PHE A 488 17.19 -4.65 -38.72
N LYS A 489 16.77 -5.10 -37.53
CA LYS A 489 15.68 -6.06 -37.33
C LYS A 489 14.55 -5.40 -36.56
N LYS A 490 13.33 -5.50 -37.10
CA LYS A 490 12.10 -5.05 -36.47
C LYS A 490 11.38 -6.26 -35.87
N HIS A 491 11.20 -6.23 -34.55
CA HIS A 491 10.56 -7.30 -33.79
C HIS A 491 9.10 -6.92 -33.50
N HIS A 492 8.16 -7.81 -33.82
CA HIS A 492 6.73 -7.59 -33.60
C HIS A 492 6.22 -8.51 -32.49
N PHE A 493 5.85 -7.91 -31.36
CA PHE A 493 5.20 -8.58 -30.24
C PHE A 493 3.72 -8.25 -30.21
N TYR A 494 2.90 -9.22 -29.83
CA TYR A 494 1.47 -9.03 -29.62
C TYR A 494 1.04 -9.64 -28.30
N LEU A 495 0.32 -8.85 -27.51
CA LEU A 495 -0.22 -9.25 -26.23
C LEU A 495 -1.75 -9.19 -26.30
N GLN A 496 -2.33 -10.37 -26.44
CA GLN A 496 -3.77 -10.55 -26.56
C GLN A 496 -4.51 -10.34 -25.23
N VAL A 497 -3.85 -10.68 -24.11
CA VAL A 497 -4.40 -10.48 -22.77
C VAL A 497 -4.43 -8.97 -22.48
N PRO A 498 -5.59 -8.35 -22.18
CA PRO A 498 -5.67 -6.94 -21.84
C PRO A 498 -4.86 -6.65 -20.57
N THR A 499 -3.86 -5.78 -20.68
CA THR A 499 -2.92 -5.45 -19.60
C THR A 499 -2.72 -3.95 -19.52
N CYS A 500 -2.51 -3.45 -18.30
CA CYS A 500 -2.29 -2.03 -18.06
C CYS A 500 -0.91 -1.61 -18.57
N ALA A 501 -0.76 -0.34 -18.96
CA ALA A 501 0.50 0.20 -19.47
C ALA A 501 1.68 -0.01 -18.49
N SER A 502 1.45 0.14 -17.19
CA SER A 502 2.42 -0.09 -16.11
C SER A 502 3.00 -1.52 -16.06
N ASN A 503 2.33 -2.49 -16.67
CA ASN A 503 2.74 -3.89 -16.72
C ASN A 503 3.42 -4.26 -18.04
N ILE A 504 3.74 -3.29 -18.92
CA ILE A 504 4.50 -3.52 -20.13
C ILE A 504 6.00 -3.35 -19.84
N GLY A 505 6.77 -4.40 -20.07
CA GLY A 505 8.22 -4.41 -19.91
C GLY A 505 8.95 -4.45 -21.24
N LEU A 506 10.16 -3.88 -21.27
CA LEU A 506 11.07 -3.94 -22.41
C LEU A 506 12.51 -4.14 -21.92
N ALA A 507 13.23 -5.05 -22.56
CA ALA A 507 14.66 -5.29 -22.36
C ALA A 507 15.35 -5.52 -23.70
N ILE A 508 16.43 -4.78 -23.94
CA ILE A 508 17.23 -4.84 -25.17
C ILE A 508 18.70 -4.96 -24.79
N GLY A 509 19.37 -5.92 -25.42
CA GLY A 509 20.75 -6.26 -25.12
C GLY A 509 21.26 -7.37 -26.01
N ARG A 510 22.56 -7.64 -25.92
CA ARG A 510 23.16 -8.82 -26.56
C ARG A 510 22.90 -10.05 -25.68
N PHE A 511 21.71 -10.61 -25.81
CA PHE A 511 21.26 -11.75 -25.02
C PHE A 511 21.35 -13.04 -25.81
N ASP A 512 21.85 -14.08 -25.15
CA ASP A 512 21.62 -15.47 -25.52
C ASP A 512 20.26 -15.92 -24.98
N ASN A 513 19.58 -16.77 -25.74
CA ASN A 513 18.33 -17.39 -25.32
C ASN A 513 18.55 -18.87 -24.96
N MET A 514 18.07 -19.27 -23.79
CA MET A 514 17.91 -20.67 -23.40
C MET A 514 16.42 -20.99 -23.27
N ASN A 515 15.96 -21.91 -24.11
CA ASN A 515 14.61 -22.48 -24.00
C ASN A 515 14.66 -23.75 -23.13
N ASN A 516 13.66 -23.93 -22.27
CA ASN A 516 13.52 -25.16 -21.49
C ASN A 516 12.99 -26.31 -22.37
N GLU A 517 13.58 -27.51 -22.22
CA GLU A 517 13.27 -28.68 -23.07
C GLU A 517 11.90 -29.34 -22.75
N THR A 518 11.34 -29.10 -21.57
CA THR A 518 10.12 -29.78 -21.08
C THR A 518 8.82 -29.01 -21.32
N ILE A 519 8.88 -27.67 -21.32
CA ILE A 519 7.76 -26.77 -21.62
C ILE A 519 8.29 -25.75 -22.61
N ASN A 520 7.88 -25.85 -23.89
CA ASN A 520 8.38 -25.03 -25.00
C ASN A 520 8.03 -23.52 -24.89
N GLU A 521 7.43 -23.09 -23.79
CA GLU A 521 6.85 -21.75 -23.60
C GLU A 521 7.68 -20.87 -22.63
N ILE A 522 8.74 -21.40 -22.01
CA ILE A 522 9.63 -20.65 -21.10
C ILE A 522 10.97 -20.36 -21.78
N SER A 523 11.30 -19.07 -21.91
CA SER A 523 12.58 -18.58 -22.46
C SER A 523 13.33 -17.73 -21.44
N VAL A 524 14.64 -17.99 -21.30
CA VAL A 524 15.52 -17.25 -20.40
C VAL A 524 16.59 -16.53 -21.21
N PHE A 525 16.69 -15.21 -21.02
CA PHE A 525 17.61 -14.32 -21.71
C PHE A 525 18.70 -13.82 -20.74
N TYR A 526 19.96 -13.93 -21.16
CA TYR A 526 21.11 -13.60 -20.33
C TYR A 526 22.36 -13.27 -21.18
N ASP A 527 23.36 -12.66 -20.55
CA ASP A 527 24.68 -12.45 -21.15
C ASP A 527 25.44 -13.79 -21.22
N HIS A 528 25.98 -14.14 -22.39
CA HIS A 528 26.71 -15.39 -22.67
C HIS A 528 27.68 -15.82 -21.57
N LYS A 529 28.34 -14.85 -20.90
CA LYS A 529 29.28 -15.09 -19.79
C LYS A 529 28.68 -15.87 -18.61
N PHE A 530 27.36 -15.85 -18.45
CA PHE A 530 26.65 -16.44 -17.31
C PHE A 530 25.89 -17.73 -17.62
N LYS A 531 26.07 -18.31 -18.81
CA LYS A 531 25.36 -19.51 -19.26
C LYS A 531 25.27 -20.63 -18.22
N ASP A 532 26.40 -20.98 -17.61
CA ASP A 532 26.47 -22.08 -16.64
C ASP A 532 25.75 -21.74 -15.32
N LEU A 533 25.75 -20.47 -14.91
CA LEU A 533 25.05 -20.03 -13.69
C LEU A 533 23.53 -20.01 -13.90
N VAL A 534 23.09 -19.56 -15.07
CA VAL A 534 21.67 -19.45 -15.42
C VAL A 534 21.03 -20.84 -15.49
N LYS A 535 21.71 -21.81 -16.11
CA LYS A 535 21.21 -23.20 -16.20
C LYS A 535 20.87 -23.79 -14.83
N ASN A 536 21.74 -23.56 -13.84
CA ASN A 536 21.50 -24.03 -12.48
C ASN A 536 20.42 -23.22 -11.75
N THR A 537 20.43 -21.89 -11.92
CA THR A 537 19.51 -20.98 -11.25
C THR A 537 18.06 -21.15 -11.73
N THR A 538 17.85 -21.56 -12.98
CA THR A 538 16.50 -21.63 -13.60
C THR A 538 15.93 -23.03 -13.70
N GLY A 539 16.70 -24.07 -13.36
CA GLY A 539 16.27 -25.47 -13.48
C GLY A 539 15.00 -25.83 -12.69
N PHE A 540 14.64 -25.06 -11.66
CA PHE A 540 13.44 -25.29 -10.85
C PHE A 540 12.21 -24.48 -11.29
N LEU A 541 12.29 -23.65 -12.34
CA LEU A 541 11.15 -22.85 -12.80
C LEU A 541 9.94 -23.72 -13.18
N ASN A 542 10.17 -24.86 -13.82
CA ASN A 542 9.08 -25.76 -14.23
C ASN A 542 8.28 -26.26 -13.02
N GLU A 543 8.96 -26.64 -11.92
CA GLU A 543 8.32 -27.08 -10.68
C GLU A 543 7.44 -25.98 -10.05
N ILE A 544 7.80 -24.71 -10.24
CA ILE A 544 7.01 -23.56 -9.76
C ILE A 544 5.73 -23.43 -10.57
N PHE A 545 5.81 -23.47 -11.90
CA PHE A 545 4.63 -23.40 -12.77
C PHE A 545 3.70 -24.58 -12.50
N GLU A 546 4.22 -25.81 -12.48
CA GLU A 546 3.43 -27.02 -12.17
C GLU A 546 2.71 -26.90 -10.83
N PHE A 547 3.39 -26.41 -9.79
CA PHE A 547 2.77 -26.21 -8.48
C PHE A 547 1.63 -25.17 -8.51
N LEU A 548 1.84 -24.02 -9.17
CA LEU A 548 0.83 -22.97 -9.22
C LEU A 548 -0.38 -23.39 -10.06
N GLU A 549 -0.14 -24.02 -11.21
CA GLU A 549 -1.19 -24.54 -12.08
C GLU A 549 -2.00 -25.65 -11.41
N GLU A 550 -1.34 -26.58 -10.68
CA GLU A 550 -2.02 -27.61 -9.88
C GLU A 550 -2.87 -26.97 -8.77
N THR A 551 -2.30 -26.00 -8.05
CA THR A 551 -2.96 -25.32 -6.93
C THR A 551 -4.19 -24.53 -7.38
N PHE A 552 -4.09 -23.82 -8.51
CA PHE A 552 -5.21 -23.02 -9.04
C PHE A 552 -6.14 -23.85 -9.92
N SER A 553 -5.71 -25.03 -10.37
CA SER A 553 -6.37 -25.85 -11.41
C SER A 553 -6.65 -25.07 -12.69
N ILE A 554 -5.72 -24.18 -13.06
CA ILE A 554 -5.79 -23.25 -14.19
C ILE A 554 -4.41 -23.20 -14.84
N THR A 555 -4.37 -23.25 -16.17
CA THR A 555 -3.13 -23.10 -16.95
C THR A 555 -2.62 -21.67 -16.92
N PHE A 556 -1.33 -21.48 -17.15
CA PHE A 556 -0.74 -20.15 -17.27
C PHE A 556 -1.52 -19.26 -18.26
N PRO A 557 -1.91 -18.02 -17.90
CA PRO A 557 -2.79 -17.19 -18.73
C PRO A 557 -2.16 -16.65 -20.03
N TYR A 558 -0.84 -16.66 -20.14
CA TYR A 558 -0.12 -16.12 -21.29
C TYR A 558 0.48 -17.25 -22.14
N GLY A 559 0.72 -17.01 -23.43
CA GLY A 559 1.26 -18.05 -24.33
C GLY A 559 2.77 -18.31 -24.22
N SER A 560 3.51 -17.45 -23.53
CA SER A 560 4.93 -17.67 -23.21
C SER A 560 5.34 -16.88 -21.97
N TYR A 561 6.39 -17.33 -21.29
CA TYR A 561 7.01 -16.64 -20.17
C TYR A 561 8.49 -16.36 -20.47
N LYS A 562 8.92 -15.11 -20.31
CA LYS A 562 10.29 -14.68 -20.60
C LYS A 562 10.98 -14.13 -19.36
N GLN A 563 12.15 -14.65 -19.04
CA GLN A 563 12.95 -14.18 -17.90
C GLN A 563 14.22 -13.51 -18.41
N VAL A 564 14.54 -12.30 -17.95
CA VAL A 564 15.74 -11.56 -18.40
C VAL A 564 16.61 -11.19 -17.21
N TYR A 565 17.91 -11.49 -17.28
CA TYR A 565 18.89 -11.11 -16.25
C TYR A 565 19.72 -9.90 -16.68
N ILE A 566 19.61 -8.79 -15.93
CA ILE A 566 20.26 -7.50 -16.23
C ILE A 566 20.93 -6.95 -14.95
N PRO A 567 22.07 -6.23 -15.04
CA PRO A 567 22.72 -5.65 -13.86
C PRO A 567 22.06 -4.32 -13.41
N ASP A 568 22.38 -3.85 -12.19
CA ASP A 568 21.98 -2.52 -11.65
C ASP A 568 20.45 -2.26 -11.61
N ILE A 569 19.67 -3.29 -11.28
CA ILE A 569 18.23 -3.16 -10.97
C ILE A 569 18.06 -2.96 -9.46
N LEU A 570 17.20 -2.01 -9.10
CA LEU A 570 16.84 -1.68 -7.72
C LEU A 570 16.17 -2.82 -6.96
N ASP A 571 15.05 -3.27 -7.51
CA ASP A 571 14.30 -4.37 -6.97
C ASP A 571 14.95 -5.67 -7.46
N GLU A 572 14.97 -6.68 -6.60
CA GLU A 572 15.59 -7.96 -6.96
C GLU A 572 14.88 -8.61 -8.16
N CYS A 573 13.59 -8.31 -8.36
CA CYS A 573 12.77 -8.74 -9.47
C CYS A 573 11.67 -7.72 -9.79
N LEU A 574 11.48 -7.43 -11.08
CA LEU A 574 10.36 -6.68 -11.64
C LEU A 574 9.52 -7.60 -12.52
N SER A 575 8.22 -7.71 -12.22
CA SER A 575 7.31 -8.63 -12.91
C SER A 575 6.36 -7.87 -13.83
N PHE A 576 6.52 -8.04 -15.14
CA PHE A 576 5.65 -7.47 -16.17
C PHE A 576 4.76 -8.57 -16.77
N ALA A 577 3.78 -8.21 -17.59
CA ALA A 577 2.92 -9.21 -18.23
C ALA A 577 3.76 -10.14 -19.13
N SER A 578 3.67 -11.45 -18.92
CA SER A 578 4.42 -12.51 -19.63
C SER A 578 5.96 -12.45 -19.53
N MET A 579 6.51 -11.55 -18.72
CA MET A 579 7.97 -11.43 -18.57
C MET A 579 8.40 -10.96 -17.18
N SER A 580 9.60 -11.34 -16.76
CA SER A 580 10.23 -10.83 -15.55
C SER A 580 11.65 -10.37 -15.83
N ILE A 581 12.02 -9.22 -15.26
CA ILE A 581 13.39 -8.68 -15.31
C ILE A 581 13.99 -8.85 -13.92
N LEU A 582 15.14 -9.51 -13.83
CA LEU A 582 15.81 -9.82 -12.57
C LEU A 582 17.24 -9.36 -12.54
N ASN A 583 17.71 -9.10 -11.32
CA ASN A 583 19.09 -8.70 -11.10
C ASN A 583 20.04 -9.91 -11.34
N ILE A 584 21.15 -9.68 -12.05
CA ILE A 584 22.26 -10.65 -12.20
C ILE A 584 22.79 -11.12 -10.84
N ASN A 585 22.65 -10.31 -9.80
CA ASN A 585 22.89 -10.65 -8.41
C ASN A 585 21.90 -11.70 -7.84
N LEU A 586 21.20 -12.49 -8.66
CA LEU A 586 20.51 -13.71 -8.24
C LEU A 586 21.18 -14.98 -8.79
N LEU A 587 22.02 -14.85 -9.82
CA LEU A 587 22.70 -15.98 -10.46
C LEU A 587 23.71 -16.60 -9.49
N HIS A 588 23.66 -17.92 -9.39
CA HIS A 588 24.55 -18.70 -8.54
C HIS A 588 24.80 -20.09 -9.14
N SER A 589 25.91 -20.72 -8.76
CA SER A 589 26.20 -22.10 -9.12
C SER A 589 25.58 -23.06 -8.10
N GLU A 590 25.42 -24.33 -8.48
CA GLU A 590 24.90 -25.39 -7.59
C GLU A 590 25.71 -25.53 -6.29
N THR A 591 26.99 -25.15 -6.32
CA THR A 591 27.87 -25.21 -5.15
C THR A 591 27.53 -24.18 -4.05
N ILE A 592 26.70 -23.17 -4.35
CA ILE A 592 26.37 -22.08 -3.44
C ILE A 592 25.03 -22.35 -2.75
N ILE A 593 25.07 -22.49 -1.43
CA ILE A 593 23.90 -22.88 -0.61
C ILE A 593 23.05 -21.67 -0.21
N ASP A 594 23.65 -20.66 0.44
CA ASP A 594 22.90 -19.57 1.09
C ASP A 594 22.05 -18.75 0.09
N GLN A 595 22.61 -18.38 -1.05
CA GLN A 595 21.89 -17.60 -2.07
C GLN A 595 20.75 -18.40 -2.74
N ALA A 596 20.85 -19.73 -2.78
CA ALA A 596 19.88 -20.56 -3.49
C ALA A 596 18.47 -20.44 -2.90
N PHE A 597 18.35 -20.32 -1.57
CA PHE A 597 17.06 -20.16 -0.90
C PHE A 597 16.42 -18.80 -1.18
N ASP A 598 17.21 -17.72 -1.11
CA ASP A 598 16.72 -16.36 -1.38
C ASP A 598 16.28 -16.24 -2.84
N THR A 599 17.07 -16.79 -3.77
CA THR A 599 16.76 -16.78 -5.20
C THR A 599 15.48 -17.55 -5.50
N LYS A 600 15.31 -18.76 -4.93
CA LYS A 600 14.07 -19.55 -5.09
C LYS A 600 12.84 -18.77 -4.63
N LYS A 601 12.91 -18.10 -3.47
CA LYS A 601 11.81 -17.28 -2.95
C LYS A 601 11.43 -16.17 -3.94
N ILE A 602 12.41 -15.47 -4.50
CA ILE A 602 12.20 -14.36 -5.43
C ILE A 602 11.60 -14.86 -6.76
N LEU A 603 12.13 -15.97 -7.30
CA LEU A 603 11.61 -16.53 -8.55
C LEU A 603 10.14 -16.98 -8.42
N VAL A 604 9.80 -17.66 -7.32
CA VAL A 604 8.41 -18.07 -7.08
C VAL A 604 7.48 -16.86 -6.99
N ASN A 605 7.91 -15.81 -6.27
CA ASN A 605 7.14 -14.58 -6.18
C ASN A 605 6.96 -13.91 -7.54
N SER A 606 7.99 -13.93 -8.40
CA SER A 606 7.91 -13.36 -9.75
C SER A 606 6.87 -14.07 -10.64
N VAL A 607 6.73 -15.39 -10.51
CA VAL A 607 5.72 -16.17 -11.24
C VAL A 607 4.34 -15.97 -10.61
N ALA A 608 4.23 -15.94 -9.27
CA ALA A 608 2.96 -15.68 -8.59
C ALA A 608 2.38 -14.29 -8.95
N GLN A 609 3.24 -13.28 -9.14
CA GLN A 609 2.84 -11.94 -9.61
C GLN A 609 2.31 -11.93 -11.06
N GLN A 610 2.60 -12.96 -11.87
CA GLN A 610 2.00 -13.09 -13.19
C GLN A 610 0.49 -13.37 -13.10
N PHE A 611 0.06 -14.14 -12.10
CA PHE A 611 -1.36 -14.38 -11.86
C PHE A 611 -2.02 -13.20 -11.13
N PHE A 612 -1.37 -12.70 -10.08
CA PHE A 612 -1.87 -11.60 -9.26
C PHE A 612 -1.00 -10.35 -9.47
N GLY A 613 -1.53 -9.37 -10.20
CA GLY A 613 -0.92 -8.07 -10.43
C GLY A 613 -0.75 -7.74 -11.90
N THR A 614 -0.50 -8.75 -12.74
CA THR A 614 -0.49 -8.58 -14.19
C THR A 614 -1.77 -9.10 -14.84
N PHE A 615 -2.13 -10.38 -14.65
CA PHE A 615 -3.35 -10.94 -15.22
C PHE A 615 -4.61 -10.40 -14.54
N ILE A 616 -4.69 -10.54 -13.21
CA ILE A 616 -5.69 -9.83 -12.40
C ILE A 616 -5.03 -8.57 -11.85
N SER A 617 -5.50 -7.40 -12.29
CA SER A 617 -4.97 -6.11 -11.85
C SER A 617 -5.73 -5.59 -10.63
N MET A 618 -5.15 -4.64 -9.92
CA MET A 618 -5.84 -3.86 -8.89
C MET A 618 -6.71 -2.78 -9.54
N PHE A 619 -7.87 -2.44 -8.95
CA PHE A 619 -8.69 -1.34 -9.45
C PHE A 619 -8.09 0.01 -9.07
N ASN A 620 -7.65 0.17 -7.82
CA ASN A 620 -6.95 1.35 -7.31
C ASN A 620 -5.63 0.97 -6.65
N TRP A 621 -4.69 1.91 -6.56
CA TRP A 621 -3.42 1.70 -5.86
C TRP A 621 -3.59 1.34 -4.37
N ASN A 622 -4.66 1.82 -3.73
CA ASN A 622 -4.99 1.46 -2.34
C ASN A 622 -5.25 -0.05 -2.14
N GLU A 623 -5.50 -0.80 -3.22
CA GLU A 623 -5.74 -2.24 -3.18
C GLU A 623 -4.49 -3.07 -3.51
N TYR A 624 -3.33 -2.42 -3.66
CA TYR A 624 -2.04 -3.07 -3.89
C TYR A 624 -1.77 -4.20 -2.89
N TRP A 625 -2.10 -3.99 -1.62
CA TRP A 625 -1.90 -4.99 -0.56
C TRP A 625 -2.62 -6.32 -0.83
N LEU A 626 -3.77 -6.30 -1.52
CA LEU A 626 -4.56 -7.49 -1.78
C LEU A 626 -3.87 -8.37 -2.84
N VAL A 627 -3.40 -7.73 -3.91
CA VAL A 627 -2.65 -8.38 -4.99
C VAL A 627 -1.28 -8.87 -4.51
N SER A 628 -0.50 -7.99 -3.87
CA SER A 628 0.83 -8.34 -3.34
C SER A 628 0.72 -9.42 -2.26
N GLY A 629 -0.25 -9.30 -1.35
CA GLY A 629 -0.48 -10.27 -0.28
C GLY A 629 -0.83 -11.67 -0.80
N LEU A 630 -1.63 -11.78 -1.87
CA LEU A 630 -1.93 -13.06 -2.51
C LEU A 630 -0.68 -13.68 -3.14
N SER A 631 0.11 -12.89 -3.88
CA SER A 631 1.36 -13.38 -4.50
C SER A 631 2.35 -13.93 -3.47
N GLN A 632 2.53 -13.22 -2.34
CA GLN A 632 3.43 -13.63 -1.27
C GLN A 632 2.89 -14.83 -0.48
N PHE A 633 1.58 -14.92 -0.31
CA PHE A 633 0.95 -16.05 0.35
C PHE A 633 1.19 -17.36 -0.42
N PHE A 634 0.98 -17.36 -1.75
CA PHE A 634 1.27 -18.55 -2.57
C PHE A 634 2.77 -18.85 -2.65
N THR A 635 3.62 -17.82 -2.64
CA THR A 635 5.07 -18.01 -2.47
C THR A 635 5.40 -18.72 -1.16
N GLY A 636 4.76 -18.32 -0.05
CA GLY A 636 4.90 -18.97 1.25
C GLY A 636 4.47 -20.44 1.23
N LEU A 637 3.42 -20.79 0.49
CA LEU A 637 2.97 -22.18 0.35
C LEU A 637 3.93 -23.05 -0.45
N TYR A 638 4.52 -22.51 -1.52
CA TYR A 638 5.56 -23.21 -2.24
C TYR A 638 6.78 -23.45 -1.33
N LEU A 639 7.20 -22.43 -0.57
CA LEU A 639 8.27 -22.58 0.41
C LEU A 639 7.94 -23.61 1.49
N LYS A 640 6.67 -23.71 1.90
CA LYS A 640 6.19 -24.76 2.81
C LYS A 640 6.32 -26.16 2.19
N LYS A 641 6.08 -26.32 0.89
CA LYS A 641 6.28 -27.58 0.15
C LYS A 641 7.78 -27.93 0.04
N LEU A 642 8.63 -26.94 -0.23
CA LEU A 642 10.07 -27.12 -0.46
C LEU A 642 10.86 -27.36 0.84
N LEU A 643 10.65 -26.52 1.87
CA LEU A 643 11.47 -26.46 3.10
C LEU A 643 10.75 -27.03 4.32
N GLY A 644 9.47 -27.36 4.18
CA GLY A 644 8.62 -27.87 5.24
C GLY A 644 7.92 -26.79 6.06
N ASN A 645 6.97 -27.25 6.89
CA ASN A 645 6.10 -26.39 7.71
C ASN A 645 6.86 -25.51 8.72
N ASN A 646 8.00 -26.00 9.18
CA ASN A 646 8.82 -25.38 10.21
C ASN A 646 9.49 -24.09 9.74
N GLU A 647 10.07 -24.11 8.54
CA GLU A 647 10.67 -22.93 7.92
C GLU A 647 9.58 -21.91 7.53
N TYR A 648 8.43 -22.37 7.04
CA TYR A 648 7.28 -21.51 6.73
C TYR A 648 6.75 -20.78 7.97
N LYS A 649 6.58 -21.48 9.11
CA LYS A 649 6.21 -20.84 10.38
C LYS A 649 7.25 -19.82 10.84
N HIS A 650 8.54 -20.11 10.65
CA HIS A 650 9.61 -19.16 10.97
C HIS A 650 9.52 -17.89 10.11
N LEU A 651 9.23 -18.02 8.81
CA LEU A 651 9.04 -16.88 7.91
C LEU A 651 7.88 -15.99 8.37
N ILE A 652 6.73 -16.57 8.70
CA ILE A 652 5.57 -15.82 9.24
C ILE A 652 5.93 -15.09 10.54
N TYR A 653 6.62 -15.79 11.43
CA TYR A 653 7.04 -15.25 12.72
C TYR A 653 8.06 -14.10 12.57
N GLN A 654 8.96 -14.19 11.59
CA GLN A 654 9.90 -13.12 11.27
C GLN A 654 9.19 -11.91 10.65
N ASP A 655 8.27 -12.13 9.70
CA ASP A 655 7.46 -11.06 9.11
C ASP A 655 6.66 -10.31 10.19
N LEU A 656 6.06 -11.06 11.14
CA LEU A 656 5.38 -10.47 12.29
C LEU A 656 6.33 -9.61 13.14
N LYS A 657 7.50 -10.13 13.53
CA LYS A 657 8.48 -9.37 14.33
C LYS A 657 8.97 -8.12 13.61
N ASP A 658 9.19 -8.19 12.30
CA ASP A 658 9.66 -7.06 11.50
C ASP A 658 8.60 -5.95 11.42
N VAL A 659 7.34 -6.30 11.17
CA VAL A 659 6.22 -5.35 11.17
C VAL A 659 6.05 -4.71 12.56
N CYS A 660 6.09 -5.52 13.63
CA CYS A 660 6.02 -5.02 15.02
C CYS A 660 7.15 -4.04 15.34
N LYS A 661 8.37 -4.34 14.90
CA LYS A 661 9.54 -3.47 15.12
C LYS A 661 9.40 -2.15 14.35
N PHE A 662 8.98 -2.24 13.10
CA PHE A 662 8.78 -1.06 12.24
C PHE A 662 7.70 -0.13 12.78
N GLU A 663 6.52 -0.67 13.13
CA GLU A 663 5.42 0.13 13.66
C GLU A 663 5.78 0.83 15.00
N LYS A 664 6.67 0.21 15.78
CA LYS A 664 7.21 0.79 17.03
C LYS A 664 8.24 1.90 16.79
N GLU A 665 9.14 1.73 15.82
CA GLU A 665 10.29 2.63 15.60
C GLU A 665 9.96 3.79 14.65
N GLN A 666 9.40 3.49 13.48
CA GLN A 666 9.21 4.45 12.39
C GLN A 666 7.78 4.98 12.29
N GLY A 667 6.76 4.13 12.51
CA GLY A 667 5.37 4.55 12.56
C GLY A 667 4.38 3.52 12.00
N ASN A 668 3.10 3.83 12.17
CA ASN A 668 1.96 2.98 11.83
C ASN A 668 1.88 2.63 10.33
N VAL A 669 1.70 1.34 9.99
CA VAL A 669 1.43 0.88 8.62
C VAL A 669 -0.08 0.72 8.44
N VAL A 670 -0.66 1.41 7.46
CA VAL A 670 -2.08 1.27 7.06
C VAL A 670 -2.11 0.73 5.64
N LEU A 671 -2.94 -0.30 5.40
CA LEU A 671 -2.98 -0.98 4.10
C LEU A 671 -3.97 -0.31 3.14
N ASP A 672 -5.10 0.20 3.63
CA ASP A 672 -6.05 1.00 2.85
C ASP A 672 -6.45 2.28 3.58
N LEU A 673 -6.29 3.41 2.89
CA LEU A 673 -6.45 4.77 3.38
C LEU A 673 -7.86 5.35 3.14
N ASN A 674 -8.68 4.70 2.31
CA ASN A 674 -9.97 5.23 1.88
C ASN A 674 -11.01 5.30 3.03
N TYR A 675 -10.87 4.50 4.09
CA TYR A 675 -11.96 4.27 5.03
C TYR A 675 -12.22 5.37 6.07
N ASN A 676 -11.37 6.40 6.28
CA ASN A 676 -11.71 7.53 7.18
C ASN A 676 -10.77 8.76 7.10
N LEU A 677 -11.05 9.72 6.21
CA LEU A 677 -10.34 11.01 6.12
C LEU A 677 -10.82 12.08 7.13
N THR A 678 -11.85 11.80 7.94
CA THR A 678 -12.43 12.78 8.88
C THR A 678 -11.88 12.72 10.29
N SER A 679 -11.28 11.59 10.73
CA SER A 679 -10.72 11.42 12.07
C SER A 679 -9.20 11.21 12.11
N VAL A 680 -8.56 10.89 10.99
CA VAL A 680 -7.12 10.54 10.92
C VAL A 680 -6.22 11.77 10.71
N LYS A 681 -6.79 12.95 10.43
CA LYS A 681 -6.02 14.21 10.25
C LYS A 681 -5.10 14.56 11.43
N GLU A 682 -5.35 14.02 12.62
CA GLU A 682 -4.54 14.29 13.82
C GLU A 682 -3.43 13.25 14.09
N THR A 683 -3.39 12.12 13.36
CA THR A 683 -2.45 11.00 13.63
C THR A 683 -1.60 10.56 12.43
N VAL A 684 -1.61 11.29 11.32
CA VAL A 684 -0.65 11.11 10.24
C VAL A 684 0.71 11.65 10.71
N ASN A 685 1.55 10.78 11.26
CA ASN A 685 2.86 11.13 11.80
C ASN A 685 3.96 10.24 11.20
N LYS A 686 5.10 10.87 10.90
CA LYS A 686 6.46 10.34 10.60
C LYS A 686 6.68 9.35 9.43
N ALA A 687 5.75 8.47 9.08
CA ALA A 687 6.01 7.37 8.11
C ALA A 687 4.95 7.21 7.00
N GLN A 688 3.82 7.90 7.09
CA GLN A 688 2.80 7.96 6.04
C GLN A 688 3.03 9.17 5.14
N LEU A 689 4.26 9.37 4.68
CA LEU A 689 4.45 10.24 3.52
C LEU A 689 3.79 9.50 2.34
N SER A 690 2.56 9.91 2.04
CA SER A 690 1.88 9.75 0.75
C SER A 690 1.72 8.32 0.20
N SER A 691 1.10 7.45 0.99
CA SER A 691 0.70 6.11 0.56
C SER A 691 -0.51 6.05 -0.40
N ARG A 692 -1.09 7.21 -0.79
CA ARG A 692 -2.23 7.26 -1.74
C ARG A 692 -1.82 7.01 -3.19
N TYR A 693 -0.57 7.31 -3.54
CA TYR A 693 -0.09 7.24 -4.92
C TYR A 693 1.17 6.39 -5.02
N HIS A 694 1.24 5.58 -6.07
CA HIS A 694 2.39 4.71 -6.38
C HIS A 694 3.72 5.46 -6.49
N LEU A 695 3.67 6.76 -6.81
CA LEU A 695 4.83 7.62 -7.04
C LEU A 695 5.50 8.14 -5.77
N MET A 696 4.95 7.89 -4.57
CA MET A 696 5.35 8.67 -3.39
C MET A 696 5.67 7.84 -2.14
N GLY A 697 5.79 6.51 -2.22
CA GLY A 697 6.09 5.69 -1.05
C GLY A 697 7.56 5.30 -0.93
N VAL A 698 8.03 5.25 0.33
CA VAL A 698 9.40 4.85 0.67
C VAL A 698 9.58 3.34 0.45
N PRO A 699 10.65 2.88 -0.22
CA PRO A 699 10.89 1.45 -0.47
C PRO A 699 10.90 0.59 0.80
N GLY A 700 11.49 1.10 1.88
CA GLY A 700 11.47 0.45 3.20
C GLY A 700 10.08 0.27 3.78
N PHE A 701 9.16 1.21 3.50
CA PHE A 701 7.76 1.13 3.92
C PHE A 701 6.98 0.11 3.09
N TYR A 702 7.13 0.09 1.76
CA TYR A 702 6.45 -0.90 0.91
C TYR A 702 6.85 -2.34 1.25
N LYS A 703 8.12 -2.58 1.60
CA LYS A 703 8.55 -3.89 2.11
C LYS A 703 7.80 -4.31 3.39
N MET A 704 7.36 -3.35 4.21
CA MET A 704 6.53 -3.63 5.40
C MET A 704 5.05 -3.79 5.05
N VAL A 705 4.54 -3.04 4.07
CA VAL A 705 3.18 -3.23 3.51
C VAL A 705 3.05 -4.64 2.96
N ASP A 706 4.02 -5.08 2.18
CA ASP A 706 4.16 -6.43 1.65
C ASP A 706 4.08 -7.49 2.76
N LYS A 707 4.97 -7.41 3.76
CA LYS A 707 4.95 -8.34 4.90
C LYS A 707 3.64 -8.33 5.67
N LYS A 708 3.06 -7.14 5.92
CA LYS A 708 1.78 -7.01 6.63
C LYS A 708 0.63 -7.58 5.79
N SER A 709 0.67 -7.39 4.48
CA SER A 709 -0.33 -7.93 3.56
C SER A 709 -0.31 -9.46 3.53
N HIS A 710 0.88 -10.07 3.48
CA HIS A 710 1.05 -11.53 3.60
C HIS A 710 0.41 -12.06 4.89
N LEU A 711 0.65 -11.40 6.03
CA LEU A 711 0.06 -11.79 7.31
C LEU A 711 -1.48 -11.65 7.32
N VAL A 712 -2.03 -10.57 6.74
CA VAL A 712 -3.49 -10.36 6.69
C VAL A 712 -4.18 -11.38 5.78
N ILE A 713 -3.63 -11.69 4.60
CA ILE A 713 -4.16 -12.73 3.72
C ILE A 713 -4.12 -14.10 4.41
N ARG A 714 -3.06 -14.38 5.18
CA ARG A 714 -3.01 -15.58 6.01
C ARG A 714 -4.12 -15.60 7.08
N LEU A 715 -4.44 -14.47 7.73
CA LEU A 715 -5.56 -14.41 8.67
C LEU A 715 -6.90 -14.72 7.98
N ILE A 716 -7.08 -14.23 6.76
CA ILE A 716 -8.27 -14.51 5.94
C ILE A 716 -8.34 -16.01 5.63
N ASP A 717 -7.23 -16.63 5.22
CA ASP A 717 -7.18 -18.08 4.94
C ASP A 717 -7.51 -18.93 6.17
N GLU A 718 -6.95 -18.62 7.35
CA GLU A 718 -7.24 -19.34 8.60
C GLU A 718 -8.73 -19.20 8.99
N CYS A 719 -9.34 -18.05 8.72
CA CYS A 719 -10.77 -17.84 8.95
C CYS A 719 -11.66 -18.61 7.97
N LEU A 720 -11.27 -18.70 6.70
CA LEU A 720 -12.07 -19.32 5.63
C LEU A 720 -11.86 -20.82 5.49
N SER A 721 -10.73 -21.36 5.96
CA SER A 721 -10.15 -22.65 5.59
C SER A 721 -9.51 -22.65 4.20
N ARG A 722 -8.47 -23.47 4.06
CA ARG A 722 -7.61 -23.56 2.87
C ARG A 722 -8.36 -23.91 1.58
N GLU A 723 -9.29 -24.85 1.68
CA GLU A 723 -10.04 -25.36 0.52
C GLU A 723 -10.94 -24.27 -0.08
N ILE A 724 -11.63 -23.52 0.76
CA ILE A 724 -12.49 -22.40 0.34
C ILE A 724 -11.65 -21.30 -0.31
N MET A 725 -10.47 -21.00 0.25
CA MET A 725 -9.57 -20.00 -0.34
C MET A 725 -9.12 -20.39 -1.75
N ILE A 726 -8.75 -21.66 -1.98
CA ILE A 726 -8.35 -22.16 -3.31
C ILE A 726 -9.53 -22.11 -4.28
N GLN A 727 -10.73 -22.54 -3.86
CA GLN A 727 -11.94 -22.49 -4.70
C GLN A 727 -12.30 -21.06 -5.11
N LEU A 728 -12.18 -20.11 -4.18
CA LEU A 728 -12.41 -18.69 -4.42
C LEU A 728 -11.46 -18.15 -5.49
N ILE A 729 -10.17 -18.46 -5.36
CA ILE A 729 -9.13 -18.02 -6.30
C ILE A 729 -9.32 -18.66 -7.68
N ASN A 730 -9.63 -19.95 -7.75
CA ASN A 730 -9.98 -20.61 -9.02
C ASN A 730 -11.17 -19.92 -9.67
N LYS A 731 -12.23 -19.63 -8.91
CA LYS A 731 -13.42 -18.96 -9.44
C LYS A 731 -13.10 -17.56 -9.97
N LEU A 732 -12.21 -16.84 -9.29
CA LEU A 732 -11.78 -15.50 -9.68
C LEU A 732 -10.98 -15.53 -10.99
N LEU A 733 -9.96 -16.39 -11.09
CA LEU A 733 -9.14 -16.56 -12.29
C LEU A 733 -9.95 -17.11 -13.47
N SER A 734 -10.87 -18.06 -13.24
CA SER A 734 -11.73 -18.60 -14.31
C SER A 734 -12.72 -17.56 -14.84
N ASN A 735 -13.26 -16.69 -13.98
CA ASN A 735 -14.09 -15.57 -14.44
C ASN A 735 -13.29 -14.62 -15.35
N ALA A 736 -12.03 -14.31 -15.00
CA ALA A 736 -11.14 -13.50 -15.83
C ALA A 736 -10.82 -14.18 -17.17
N LEU A 737 -10.51 -15.48 -17.17
CA LEU A 737 -10.24 -16.24 -18.39
C LEU A 737 -11.45 -16.33 -19.32
N ASN A 738 -12.66 -16.49 -18.77
CA ASN A 738 -13.89 -16.51 -19.57
C ASN A 738 -14.11 -15.21 -20.34
N VAL A 739 -13.65 -14.06 -19.81
CA VAL A 739 -13.72 -12.78 -20.51
C VAL A 739 -12.76 -12.72 -21.70
N LEU A 740 -11.61 -13.37 -21.63
CA LEU A 740 -10.67 -13.48 -22.76
C LEU A 740 -11.20 -14.38 -23.89
N GLY A 741 -12.02 -15.38 -23.55
CA GLY A 741 -12.58 -16.33 -24.52
C GLY A 741 -13.75 -15.79 -25.36
N ILE A 742 -14.27 -14.60 -25.03
CA ILE A 742 -15.32 -13.93 -25.82
C ILE A 742 -14.62 -13.10 -26.90
N ASN A 743 -14.78 -13.47 -28.17
CA ASN A 743 -14.14 -12.83 -29.33
C ASN A 743 -14.46 -11.33 -29.48
N GLU A 744 -15.48 -10.83 -28.79
CA GLU A 744 -15.79 -9.41 -28.66
C GLU A 744 -15.66 -9.03 -27.18
N TYR A 745 -14.49 -8.52 -26.79
CA TYR A 745 -14.34 -7.82 -25.51
C TYR A 745 -15.47 -6.77 -25.45
N SER A 746 -16.10 -6.55 -24.29
CA SER A 746 -17.13 -5.53 -24.15
C SER A 746 -16.83 -4.71 -22.91
N PRO A 747 -17.10 -3.39 -22.90
CA PRO A 747 -16.75 -2.51 -21.78
C PRO A 747 -17.28 -3.02 -20.42
N GLY A 748 -18.43 -3.71 -20.43
CA GLY A 748 -19.05 -4.29 -19.23
C GLY A 748 -18.34 -5.51 -18.64
N CYS A 749 -17.49 -6.21 -19.40
CA CYS A 749 -16.77 -7.40 -18.93
C CYS A 749 -15.47 -7.07 -18.18
N ARG A 750 -14.97 -5.84 -18.30
CA ARG A 750 -13.70 -5.36 -17.73
C ARG A 750 -13.61 -5.51 -16.21
N ASN A 751 -14.73 -5.36 -15.49
CA ASN A 751 -14.77 -5.43 -14.02
C ASN A 751 -14.31 -6.78 -13.46
N SER A 752 -14.36 -7.85 -14.25
CA SER A 752 -13.91 -9.18 -13.83
C SER A 752 -12.39 -9.38 -13.88
N LEU A 753 -11.65 -8.48 -14.54
CA LEU A 753 -10.19 -8.48 -14.61
C LEU A 753 -9.56 -7.74 -13.41
N PHE A 754 -10.38 -7.09 -12.59
CA PHE A 754 -9.91 -6.37 -11.42
C PHE A 754 -10.23 -7.10 -10.13
N LEU A 755 -9.31 -6.98 -9.18
CA LEU A 755 -9.48 -7.44 -7.82
C LEU A 755 -9.71 -6.22 -6.91
N SER A 756 -10.89 -6.18 -6.31
CA SER A 756 -11.24 -5.21 -5.28
C SER A 756 -11.69 -5.91 -4.00
N ILE A 757 -11.62 -5.22 -2.85
CA ILE A 757 -12.09 -5.82 -1.59
C ILE A 757 -13.59 -6.12 -1.62
N ASP A 758 -14.36 -5.30 -2.32
CA ASP A 758 -15.80 -5.47 -2.49
C ASP A 758 -16.11 -6.67 -3.39
N SER A 759 -15.45 -6.78 -4.55
CA SER A 759 -15.63 -7.95 -5.44
C SER A 759 -15.16 -9.24 -4.78
N PHE A 760 -14.06 -9.21 -4.02
CA PHE A 760 -13.58 -10.35 -3.25
C PHE A 760 -14.59 -10.77 -2.17
N SER A 761 -15.18 -9.81 -1.45
CA SER A 761 -16.19 -10.07 -0.42
C SER A 761 -17.51 -10.60 -1.00
N GLU A 762 -17.95 -10.06 -2.13
CA GLU A 762 -19.14 -10.54 -2.85
C GLU A 762 -18.95 -11.96 -3.38
N LEU A 763 -17.80 -12.26 -3.98
CA LEU A 763 -17.45 -13.60 -4.43
C LEU A 763 -17.39 -14.57 -3.25
N LEU A 764 -16.79 -14.15 -2.13
CA LEU A 764 -16.70 -14.94 -0.92
C LEU A 764 -18.07 -15.33 -0.36
N ALA A 765 -19.02 -14.38 -0.36
CA ALA A 765 -20.38 -14.61 0.15
C ALA A 765 -21.12 -15.74 -0.59
N THR A 766 -20.68 -16.12 -1.79
CA THR A 766 -21.23 -17.26 -2.54
C THR A 766 -20.75 -18.62 -2.02
N PHE A 767 -19.55 -18.69 -1.42
CA PHE A 767 -18.93 -19.93 -0.95
C PHE A 767 -19.00 -20.11 0.58
N SER A 768 -19.02 -19.00 1.33
CA SER A 768 -18.95 -19.03 2.79
C SER A 768 -19.88 -17.98 3.41
N SER A 769 -20.51 -18.35 4.53
CA SER A 769 -21.31 -17.42 5.34
C SER A 769 -20.45 -16.61 6.34
N LYS A 770 -19.14 -16.81 6.36
CA LYS A 770 -18.23 -16.12 7.29
C LYS A 770 -17.92 -14.72 6.76
N ASP A 771 -17.99 -13.73 7.65
CA ASP A 771 -17.71 -12.34 7.31
C ASP A 771 -16.22 -11.99 7.55
N ILE A 772 -15.57 -11.45 6.53
CA ILE A 772 -14.17 -10.98 6.60
C ILE A 772 -14.06 -9.52 7.05
N LYS A 773 -15.17 -8.77 7.08
CA LYS A 773 -15.18 -7.35 7.47
C LYS A 773 -14.50 -7.08 8.82
N PRO A 774 -14.66 -7.90 9.88
CA PRO A 774 -13.95 -7.65 11.13
C PRO A 774 -12.42 -7.70 11.01
N ILE A 775 -11.88 -8.53 10.12
CA ILE A 775 -10.43 -8.63 9.87
C ILE A 775 -9.97 -7.38 9.12
N VAL A 776 -10.71 -6.98 8.09
CA VAL A 776 -10.42 -5.80 7.27
C VAL A 776 -10.47 -4.53 8.13
N GLU A 777 -11.53 -4.33 8.90
CA GLU A 777 -11.68 -3.18 9.80
C GLU A 777 -10.57 -3.10 10.86
N ASN A 778 -10.07 -4.26 11.31
CA ASN A 778 -9.05 -4.31 12.34
C ASN A 778 -7.63 -4.20 11.78
N TRP A 779 -7.29 -4.84 10.68
CA TRP A 779 -5.89 -4.97 10.27
C TRP A 779 -5.54 -4.26 8.96
N VAL A 780 -6.56 -3.88 8.17
CA VAL A 780 -6.39 -3.15 6.90
C VAL A 780 -6.61 -1.65 7.11
N TYR A 781 -7.77 -1.25 7.64
CA TYR A 781 -8.15 0.16 7.79
C TYR A 781 -7.54 0.83 9.02
N LYS A 782 -7.23 0.06 10.07
CA LYS A 782 -6.68 0.58 11.33
C LYS A 782 -5.23 0.15 11.48
N PRO A 783 -4.31 1.07 11.84
CA PRO A 783 -2.94 0.71 12.14
C PRO A 783 -2.79 0.10 13.54
N GLY A 784 -1.60 -0.43 13.80
CA GLY A 784 -1.19 -0.87 15.13
C GLY A 784 -1.23 -2.38 15.29
N VAL A 785 -0.36 -2.86 16.17
CA VAL A 785 -0.24 -4.25 16.61
C VAL A 785 -0.85 -4.41 18.02
N ALA A 786 -1.47 -5.55 18.31
CA ALA A 786 -1.96 -5.83 19.66
C ALA A 786 -0.81 -6.20 20.60
N ARG A 787 -0.69 -5.55 21.77
CA ARG A 787 0.32 -5.93 22.76
C ARG A 787 -0.31 -6.51 24.01
N PHE A 788 0.13 -7.71 24.38
CA PHE A 788 -0.33 -8.41 25.57
C PHE A 788 0.83 -8.57 26.57
N ASN A 789 0.70 -7.94 27.74
CA ASN A 789 1.50 -8.28 28.90
C ASN A 789 0.67 -9.27 29.72
N SER A 790 1.17 -10.47 30.01
CA SER A 790 0.38 -11.42 30.79
C SER A 790 1.20 -12.13 31.85
N SER A 791 0.52 -12.43 32.95
CA SER A 791 1.06 -13.08 34.15
C SER A 791 0.03 -14.05 34.70
N PHE A 792 0.46 -15.09 35.39
CA PHE A 792 -0.44 -16.08 35.96
C PHE A 792 -0.10 -16.35 37.43
N THR A 793 -1.11 -16.70 38.21
CA THR A 793 -0.96 -17.19 39.57
C THR A 793 -1.77 -18.47 39.76
N PHE A 794 -1.15 -19.52 40.32
CA PHE A 794 -1.83 -20.79 40.55
C PHE A 794 -2.40 -20.87 41.98
N ASN A 795 -3.70 -21.09 42.10
CA ASN A 795 -4.40 -21.24 43.38
C ASN A 795 -4.59 -22.72 43.73
N ARG A 796 -3.66 -23.28 44.50
CA ARG A 796 -3.66 -24.70 44.90
C ARG A 796 -4.93 -25.15 45.61
N LYS A 797 -5.54 -24.31 46.45
CA LYS A 797 -6.76 -24.68 47.21
C LYS A 797 -7.96 -24.87 46.29
N LYS A 798 -8.06 -24.07 45.23
CA LYS A 798 -9.15 -24.11 44.25
C LYS A 798 -8.82 -24.99 43.03
N ASN A 799 -7.55 -25.36 42.85
CA ASN A 799 -7.03 -25.98 41.62
C ASN A 799 -7.34 -25.13 40.37
N THR A 800 -7.23 -23.81 40.51
CA THR A 800 -7.52 -22.84 39.45
C THR A 800 -6.31 -21.96 39.15
N ILE A 801 -6.13 -21.63 37.88
CA ILE A 801 -5.18 -20.64 37.39
C ILE A 801 -5.92 -19.32 37.28
N GLU A 802 -5.40 -18.29 37.95
CA GLU A 802 -5.84 -16.91 37.79
C GLU A 802 -4.88 -16.28 36.75
N LEU A 803 -5.34 -16.15 35.51
CA LEU A 803 -4.59 -15.57 34.40
C LEU A 803 -4.97 -14.09 34.24
N GLU A 804 -3.96 -13.22 34.27
CA GLU A 804 -4.13 -11.78 34.06
C GLU A 804 -3.49 -11.37 32.73
N ILE A 805 -4.28 -10.77 31.83
CA ILE A 805 -3.84 -10.22 30.54
C ILE A 805 -4.07 -8.71 30.54
N LYS A 806 -3.00 -7.93 30.40
CA LYS A 806 -2.98 -6.46 30.37
C LYS A 806 -2.62 -5.91 29.01
N GLN A 807 -3.30 -4.85 28.61
CA GLN A 807 -3.07 -4.04 27.41
C GLN A 807 -2.63 -2.61 27.81
N ASP A 808 -1.57 -2.48 28.60
CA ASP A 808 -1.18 -1.19 29.20
C ASP A 808 -0.65 -0.14 28.20
N MET A 809 -0.22 -0.59 27.02
CA MET A 809 0.58 0.21 26.07
C MET A 809 -0.23 0.80 24.91
N VAL A 810 -1.56 0.80 25.00
CA VAL A 810 -2.46 1.25 23.92
C VAL A 810 -2.20 2.71 23.48
N ASN A 811 -1.69 3.56 24.36
CA ASN A 811 -1.40 4.96 24.05
C ASN A 811 0.00 5.20 23.44
N GLN A 812 0.81 4.15 23.26
CA GLN A 812 2.13 4.27 22.64
C GLN A 812 2.07 4.03 21.13
N LYS A 813 3.05 4.59 20.40
CA LYS A 813 3.15 4.45 18.94
C LYS A 813 3.27 2.98 18.55
N GLY A 814 2.54 2.58 17.50
CA GLY A 814 2.55 1.21 16.97
C GLY A 814 1.65 0.21 17.69
N TYR A 815 1.00 0.56 18.80
CA TYR A 815 0.13 -0.36 19.53
C TYR A 815 -1.33 0.06 19.48
N ARG A 816 -2.21 -0.95 19.52
CA ARG A 816 -3.65 -0.77 19.57
C ARG A 816 -4.29 -1.66 20.62
N LYS A 817 -5.49 -1.27 21.04
CA LYS A 817 -6.37 -2.12 21.82
C LYS A 817 -6.96 -3.21 20.93
N TYR A 818 -6.94 -4.44 21.42
CA TYR A 818 -7.57 -5.58 20.77
C TYR A 818 -8.75 -6.07 21.62
N VAL A 819 -9.87 -6.32 20.94
CA VAL A 819 -11.09 -6.91 21.50
C VAL A 819 -11.47 -8.05 20.58
N GLY A 820 -11.56 -9.27 21.14
CA GLY A 820 -11.78 -10.47 20.33
C GLY A 820 -11.25 -11.74 20.97
N PRO A 821 -11.38 -12.88 20.28
CA PRO A 821 -10.95 -14.18 20.79
C PRO A 821 -9.43 -14.32 20.79
N ILE A 822 -8.91 -14.98 21.83
CA ILE A 822 -7.51 -15.38 21.95
C ILE A 822 -7.44 -16.84 22.39
N THR A 823 -6.61 -17.63 21.72
CA THR A 823 -6.36 -19.03 22.08
C THR A 823 -5.19 -19.11 23.05
N ILE A 824 -5.33 -19.86 24.14
CA ILE A 824 -4.28 -20.08 25.14
C ILE A 824 -4.16 -21.58 25.37
N VAL A 825 -2.93 -22.09 25.37
CA VAL A 825 -2.64 -23.51 25.59
C VAL A 825 -1.86 -23.66 26.88
N PHE A 826 -2.41 -24.43 27.81
CA PHE A 826 -1.76 -24.82 29.05
C PHE A 826 -1.18 -26.21 28.85
N GLN A 827 0.14 -26.36 28.97
CA GLN A 827 0.74 -27.68 29.05
C GLN A 827 0.76 -28.11 30.52
N GLU A 828 -0.11 -29.02 30.89
CA GLU A 828 -0.15 -29.62 32.22
C GLU A 828 0.55 -30.99 32.24
N ILE A 829 0.73 -31.55 33.44
CA ILE A 829 1.35 -32.88 33.64
C ILE A 829 0.52 -34.02 33.00
N ASP A 830 -0.80 -33.86 32.83
CA ASP A 830 -1.65 -34.83 32.14
C ASP A 830 -1.77 -34.58 30.63
N GLY A 831 -1.26 -33.46 30.11
CA GLY A 831 -1.27 -33.13 28.68
C GLY A 831 -1.57 -31.66 28.36
N PRO A 832 -1.71 -31.32 27.07
CA PRO A 832 -2.07 -29.98 26.61
C PRO A 832 -3.57 -29.74 26.72
N PHE A 833 -3.96 -28.59 27.29
CA PHE A 833 -5.34 -28.13 27.33
C PHE A 833 -5.45 -26.77 26.62
N THR A 834 -6.30 -26.72 25.59
CA THR A 834 -6.52 -25.51 24.78
C THR A 834 -7.78 -24.80 25.23
N HIS A 835 -7.66 -23.52 25.57
CA HIS A 835 -8.75 -22.65 26.00
C HIS A 835 -8.89 -21.47 25.03
N ASN A 836 -10.10 -21.24 24.54
CA ASN A 836 -10.44 -20.06 23.75
C ASN A 836 -11.10 -19.03 24.65
N LEU A 837 -10.39 -17.94 24.94
CA LEU A 837 -10.86 -16.85 25.79
C LEU A 837 -11.26 -15.67 24.91
N THR A 838 -12.18 -14.83 25.39
CA THR A 838 -12.53 -13.59 24.68
C THR A 838 -12.05 -12.41 25.51
N ILE A 839 -11.21 -11.58 24.91
CA ILE A 839 -10.73 -10.34 25.52
C ILE A 839 -11.83 -9.29 25.38
N GLU A 840 -12.36 -8.85 26.53
CA GLU A 840 -13.36 -7.79 26.62
C GLU A 840 -12.74 -6.40 26.42
N ASP A 841 -13.57 -5.36 26.35
CA ASP A 841 -13.16 -3.96 26.16
C ASP A 841 -12.49 -3.35 27.41
N ASN A 842 -11.87 -4.15 28.26
CA ASN A 842 -11.15 -3.71 29.46
C ASN A 842 -9.63 -3.70 29.18
N LEU A 843 -8.88 -2.79 29.81
CA LEU A 843 -7.41 -2.77 29.71
C LEU A 843 -6.77 -3.99 30.39
N THR A 844 -7.42 -4.51 31.43
CA THR A 844 -6.99 -5.71 32.15
C THR A 844 -8.12 -6.72 32.13
N SER A 845 -7.86 -7.90 31.58
CA SER A 845 -8.76 -9.04 31.60
C SER A 845 -8.21 -10.10 32.55
N LYS A 846 -9.05 -10.57 33.48
CA LYS A 846 -8.72 -11.64 34.42
C LYS A 846 -9.58 -12.86 34.12
N PHE A 847 -8.95 -14.03 34.04
CA PHE A 847 -9.62 -15.29 33.74
C PHE A 847 -9.28 -16.32 34.80
N ASP A 848 -10.31 -16.94 35.38
CA ASP A 848 -10.16 -18.07 36.31
C ASP A 848 -10.37 -19.37 35.53
N ILE A 849 -9.32 -20.17 35.39
CA ILE A 849 -9.32 -21.40 34.56
C ILE A 849 -9.08 -22.59 35.47
N ALA A 850 -9.96 -23.60 35.42
CA ALA A 850 -9.78 -24.81 36.21
C ALA A 850 -8.66 -25.70 35.62
N CYS A 851 -7.71 -26.12 36.44
CA CYS A 851 -6.71 -27.12 36.05
C CYS A 851 -7.35 -28.51 36.03
N HIS A 852 -7.02 -29.30 35.01
CA HIS A 852 -7.50 -30.68 34.87
C HIS A 852 -6.63 -31.65 35.68
N SER A 853 -5.34 -31.37 35.73
CA SER A 853 -4.34 -32.16 36.42
C SER A 853 -4.30 -31.84 37.91
N LYS A 854 -3.87 -32.82 38.71
CA LYS A 854 -3.53 -32.65 40.12
C LYS A 854 -2.03 -32.82 40.32
N GLY A 855 -1.39 -31.92 41.05
CA GLY A 855 0.03 -32.03 41.38
C GLY A 855 0.34 -33.35 42.09
N LYS A 856 1.21 -34.18 41.51
CA LYS A 856 1.69 -35.45 42.08
C LYS A 856 3.20 -35.53 41.97
N LYS A 857 3.86 -36.05 43.01
CA LYS A 857 5.32 -36.28 43.04
C LYS A 857 5.69 -37.52 42.21
N ASN A 858 5.89 -37.32 40.91
CA ASN A 858 6.59 -38.29 40.08
C ASN A 858 7.99 -37.75 39.76
N LYS A 859 9.00 -38.62 39.61
CA LYS A 859 10.35 -38.20 39.18
C LYS A 859 10.45 -38.05 37.67
N LYS A 860 9.79 -38.95 36.93
CA LYS A 860 9.63 -38.90 35.48
C LYS A 860 8.21 -39.31 35.14
N LYS A 861 7.62 -38.64 34.16
CA LYS A 861 6.30 -39.00 33.63
C LYS A 861 6.34 -38.84 32.11
N LYS A 862 5.69 -39.77 31.42
CA LYS A 862 5.33 -39.61 30.01
C LYS A 862 4.18 -38.62 29.92
N ILE A 863 4.41 -37.55 29.18
CA ILE A 863 3.45 -36.46 29.02
C ILE A 863 3.21 -36.29 27.53
N PRO A 864 1.94 -36.38 27.07
CA PRO A 864 1.62 -36.10 25.69
C PRO A 864 1.80 -34.60 25.41
N LEU A 865 2.41 -34.27 24.28
CA LEU A 865 2.47 -32.91 23.74
C LEU A 865 1.25 -32.59 22.88
N ILE A 866 1.14 -31.33 22.45
CA ILE A 866 0.09 -30.91 21.49
C ILE A 866 0.14 -31.68 20.16
N THR A 867 1.32 -32.19 19.79
CA THR A 867 1.52 -33.03 18.61
C THR A 867 1.01 -34.47 18.79
N GLY A 868 0.65 -34.86 20.01
CA GLY A 868 0.26 -36.24 20.37
C GLY A 868 1.43 -37.15 20.72
N GLU A 869 2.68 -36.68 20.61
CA GLU A 869 3.87 -37.45 21.02
C GLU A 869 4.01 -37.46 22.55
N GLU A 870 4.25 -38.64 23.13
CA GLU A 870 4.52 -38.79 24.55
C GLU A 870 6.03 -38.66 24.84
N ILE A 871 6.42 -37.64 25.59
CA ILE A 871 7.81 -37.41 25.99
C ILE A 871 7.98 -37.65 27.48
N ASP A 872 9.06 -38.34 27.85
CA ASP A 872 9.49 -38.49 29.23
C ASP A 872 10.09 -37.18 29.75
N ILE A 873 9.31 -36.43 30.54
CA ILE A 873 9.75 -35.17 31.14
C ILE A 873 10.19 -35.43 32.58
N ASP A 874 11.38 -34.91 32.93
CA ASP A 874 11.87 -34.93 34.30
C ASP A 874 11.15 -33.84 35.12
N THR A 875 10.27 -34.28 36.00
CA THR A 875 9.40 -33.41 36.81
C THR A 875 10.03 -33.05 38.16
N SER A 876 11.30 -33.44 38.40
CA SER A 876 12.00 -33.17 39.67
C SER A 876 12.25 -31.68 39.95
N HIS A 877 12.28 -30.86 38.89
CA HIS A 877 12.53 -29.41 38.96
C HIS A 877 11.27 -28.55 38.91
N ILE A 878 10.08 -29.15 38.86
CA ILE A 878 8.80 -28.43 38.84
C ILE A 878 8.42 -28.04 40.27
N ASP A 879 7.77 -26.89 40.41
CA ASP A 879 7.13 -26.49 41.66
C ASP A 879 6.18 -27.60 42.16
N THR A 880 6.40 -28.10 43.37
CA THR A 880 5.59 -29.19 43.95
C THR A 880 4.11 -28.85 44.05
N ASP A 881 3.79 -27.56 44.00
CA ASP A 881 2.44 -27.07 44.22
C ASP A 881 1.66 -26.85 42.91
N SER A 882 2.31 -26.71 41.76
CA SER A 882 1.67 -26.42 40.47
C SER A 882 1.82 -27.58 39.47
N PRO A 883 0.72 -28.08 38.86
CA PRO A 883 0.78 -29.13 37.84
C PRO A 883 1.08 -28.61 36.42
N ILE A 884 1.51 -27.36 36.28
CA ILE A 884 1.70 -26.68 34.98
C ILE A 884 3.17 -26.76 34.59
N LEU A 885 3.44 -27.08 33.32
CA LEU A 885 4.78 -27.08 32.74
C LEU A 885 5.11 -25.76 32.06
N TRP A 886 4.22 -25.28 31.19
CA TRP A 886 4.33 -23.98 30.51
C TRP A 886 2.97 -23.55 29.96
N ILE A 887 2.84 -22.26 29.65
CA ILE A 887 1.64 -21.64 29.09
C ILE A 887 2.01 -20.90 27.81
N ARG A 888 1.20 -21.07 26.76
CA ARG A 888 1.35 -20.40 25.47
C ARG A 888 0.14 -19.56 25.15
N ILE A 889 0.36 -18.36 24.65
CA ILE A 889 -0.69 -17.50 24.11
C ILE A 889 -0.57 -17.55 22.58
N ASP A 890 -1.70 -17.72 21.90
CA ASP A 890 -1.91 -17.75 20.44
C ASP A 890 -0.79 -18.49 19.65
N PRO A 891 -0.60 -19.80 19.90
CA PRO A 891 0.46 -20.58 19.26
C PRO A 891 0.34 -20.65 17.73
N ASP A 892 -0.88 -20.48 17.20
CA ASP A 892 -1.15 -20.51 15.76
C ASP A 892 -0.89 -19.17 15.04
N LEU A 893 -0.46 -18.13 15.76
CA LEU A 893 -0.23 -16.79 15.20
C LEU A 893 -1.48 -16.24 14.46
N LYS A 894 -2.67 -16.35 15.07
CA LYS A 894 -3.95 -15.86 14.52
C LYS A 894 -4.13 -14.35 14.70
N LEU A 895 -3.16 -13.67 15.30
CA LEU A 895 -3.22 -12.24 15.59
C LEU A 895 -1.90 -11.55 15.22
N LEU A 896 -2.01 -10.32 14.73
CA LEU A 896 -0.86 -9.41 14.66
C LEU A 896 -0.59 -8.88 16.06
N ARG A 897 0.38 -9.48 16.76
CA ARG A 897 0.65 -9.20 18.18
C ARG A 897 2.12 -9.20 18.58
N GLU A 898 2.40 -8.51 19.69
CA GLU A 898 3.61 -8.69 20.52
C GLU A 898 3.15 -9.20 21.90
N ILE A 899 3.76 -10.27 22.43
CA ILE A 899 3.44 -10.73 23.78
C ILE A 899 4.65 -10.81 24.67
N LYS A 900 4.41 -10.39 25.91
CA LYS A 900 5.35 -10.47 27.02
C LYS A 900 4.67 -11.25 28.11
N PHE A 901 5.16 -12.47 28.28
CA PHE A 901 4.62 -13.40 29.25
C PHE A 901 5.62 -13.55 30.40
N ASP A 902 5.15 -13.42 31.63
CA ASP A 902 5.97 -13.61 32.83
C ASP A 902 5.78 -15.05 33.34
N GLN A 903 6.83 -15.87 33.20
CA GLN A 903 6.88 -17.26 33.68
C GLN A 903 8.20 -17.54 34.39
N PRO A 904 8.20 -18.50 35.33
CA PRO A 904 9.43 -19.04 35.91
C PRO A 904 10.41 -19.56 34.86
N ASP A 905 11.70 -19.56 35.20
CA ASP A 905 12.78 -20.00 34.31
C ASP A 905 12.65 -21.48 33.88
N PHE A 906 12.21 -22.36 34.79
CA PHE A 906 12.00 -23.78 34.49
C PHE A 906 10.89 -24.03 33.46
N HIS A 907 9.89 -23.12 33.33
CA HIS A 907 8.87 -23.22 32.27
C HIS A 907 9.53 -23.01 30.91
N TRP A 908 10.31 -21.93 30.77
CA TRP A 908 11.03 -21.62 29.54
C TRP A 908 12.08 -22.68 29.18
N GLN A 909 12.76 -23.26 30.17
CA GLN A 909 13.71 -24.36 29.95
C GLN A 909 13.02 -25.62 29.42
N ASN A 910 11.85 -25.97 29.94
CA ASN A 910 11.09 -27.14 29.51
C ASN A 910 10.47 -26.93 28.14
N GLU A 911 9.88 -25.76 27.90
CA GLU A 911 9.32 -25.38 26.60
C GLU A 911 10.39 -25.42 25.52
N ALA A 912 11.56 -24.81 25.75
CA ALA A 912 12.65 -24.82 24.77
C ALA A 912 13.22 -26.22 24.46
N LYS A 913 13.13 -27.18 25.39
CA LYS A 913 13.67 -28.54 25.22
C LYS A 913 12.71 -29.50 24.54
N TYR A 914 11.44 -29.46 24.96
CA TYR A 914 10.48 -30.52 24.65
C TYR A 914 9.40 -30.08 23.67
N GLU A 915 9.06 -28.79 23.60
CA GLU A 915 8.08 -28.30 22.65
C GLU A 915 8.56 -28.55 21.21
N LYS A 916 7.64 -28.87 20.29
CA LYS A 916 7.98 -29.10 18.87
C LYS A 916 7.64 -27.89 18.00
N GLU A 917 6.84 -26.96 18.51
CA GLU A 917 6.50 -25.70 17.86
C GLU A 917 7.65 -24.69 17.92
N ILE A 918 8.13 -24.25 16.75
CA ILE A 918 9.33 -23.40 16.62
C ILE A 918 9.15 -22.01 17.22
N CYS A 919 7.99 -21.39 17.03
CA CYS A 919 7.73 -20.04 17.53
C CYS A 919 7.89 -19.99 19.05
N ALA A 920 7.31 -20.99 19.74
CA ALA A 920 7.44 -21.18 21.17
C ALA A 920 8.91 -21.39 21.55
N GLN A 921 9.61 -22.34 20.93
CA GLN A 921 11.04 -22.58 21.21
C GLN A 921 11.91 -21.32 21.03
N LEU A 922 11.68 -20.52 19.98
CA LEU A 922 12.42 -19.28 19.73
C LEU A 922 12.13 -18.22 20.80
N ASP A 923 10.85 -18.04 21.19
CA ASP A 923 10.45 -17.15 22.26
C ASP A 923 11.05 -17.58 23.61
N SER A 924 11.02 -18.88 23.93
CA SER A 924 11.59 -19.42 25.16
C SER A 924 13.10 -19.16 25.22
N VAL A 925 13.83 -19.46 24.14
CA VAL A 925 15.28 -19.20 24.08
C VAL A 925 15.60 -17.70 24.20
N GLU A 926 14.77 -16.83 23.64
CA GLU A 926 14.90 -15.38 23.81
C GLU A 926 14.60 -14.93 25.26
N MET A 927 13.68 -15.59 25.95
CA MET A 927 13.41 -15.27 27.35
C MET A 927 14.48 -15.80 28.31
N LEU A 928 15.12 -16.93 27.99
CA LEU A 928 16.22 -17.51 28.79
C LEU A 928 17.42 -16.56 28.95
N PHE A 929 17.60 -15.57 28.06
CA PHE A 929 18.61 -14.50 28.23
C PHE A 929 18.48 -13.76 29.57
N LYS A 930 17.27 -13.65 30.12
CA LYS A 930 16.99 -12.90 31.35
C LYS A 930 17.30 -13.69 32.62
N PHE A 931 17.41 -15.02 32.51
CA PHE A 931 17.54 -15.93 33.66
C PHE A 931 18.87 -16.70 33.63
N PRO A 932 20.00 -16.06 34.00
CA PRO A 932 21.29 -16.72 34.05
C PRO A 932 21.37 -17.69 35.22
N SER A 933 21.27 -18.99 34.93
CA SER A 933 21.43 -20.08 35.91
C SER A 933 22.20 -21.25 35.29
N GLN A 934 22.80 -22.10 36.15
CA GLN A 934 23.52 -23.28 35.69
C GLN A 934 22.59 -24.26 34.96
N GLN A 935 21.33 -24.31 35.37
CA GLN A 935 20.27 -25.08 34.76
C GLN A 935 19.94 -24.56 33.36
N THR A 936 19.76 -23.25 33.19
CA THR A 936 19.56 -22.60 31.88
C THR A 936 20.73 -22.90 30.96
N ARG A 937 21.97 -22.80 31.46
CA ARG A 937 23.17 -23.13 30.68
C ARG A 937 23.19 -24.58 30.20
N ASN A 938 22.92 -25.54 31.08
CA ASN A 938 22.85 -26.96 30.71
C ASN A 938 21.69 -27.26 29.75
N ALA A 939 20.56 -26.56 29.92
CA ALA A 939 19.43 -26.65 29.01
C ALA A 939 19.81 -26.21 27.59
N LEU A 940 20.44 -25.04 27.46
CA LEU A 940 20.89 -24.53 26.15
C LEU A 940 21.92 -25.46 25.48
N ILE A 941 22.85 -26.04 26.25
CA ILE A 941 23.79 -27.05 25.72
C ILE A 941 23.03 -28.26 25.18
N SER A 942 22.07 -28.80 25.96
CA SER A 942 21.27 -29.95 25.52
C SER A 942 20.45 -29.64 24.26
N ILE A 943 19.98 -28.40 24.10
CA ILE A 943 19.25 -27.96 22.91
C ILE A 943 20.17 -27.92 21.69
N ILE A 944 21.37 -27.35 21.83
CA ILE A 944 22.35 -27.26 20.74
C ILE A 944 22.82 -28.65 20.32
N GLU A 945 22.95 -29.60 21.24
CA GLU A 945 23.40 -30.96 20.94
C GLU A 945 22.31 -31.87 20.35
N ASN A 946 21.03 -31.55 20.56
CA ASN A 946 19.92 -32.37 20.08
C ASN A 946 19.68 -32.16 18.57
N ASN A 947 19.78 -33.24 17.79
CA ASN A 947 19.55 -33.21 16.34
C ASN A 947 18.06 -33.16 15.96
N GLU A 948 17.15 -33.48 16.87
CA GLU A 948 15.70 -33.39 16.61
C GLU A 948 15.18 -31.95 16.67
N ILE A 949 15.94 -31.04 17.28
CA ILE A 949 15.54 -29.64 17.39
C ILE A 949 15.92 -28.90 16.12
N PHE A 950 15.01 -28.04 15.67
CA PHE A 950 15.18 -27.25 14.47
C PHE A 950 16.45 -26.38 14.49
N TYR A 951 17.20 -26.37 13.39
CA TYR A 951 18.52 -25.75 13.32
C TYR A 951 18.53 -24.26 13.70
N ARG A 952 17.50 -23.47 13.34
CA ARG A 952 17.41 -22.04 13.72
C ARG A 952 17.26 -21.83 15.23
N VAL A 953 16.57 -22.75 15.91
CA VAL A 953 16.45 -22.74 17.38
C VAL A 953 17.79 -23.08 18.01
N ARG A 954 18.51 -24.07 17.47
CA ARG A 954 19.89 -24.41 17.92
C ARG A 954 20.85 -23.24 17.73
N ILE A 955 20.76 -22.52 16.61
CA ILE A 955 21.54 -21.31 16.35
C ILE A 955 21.22 -20.22 17.37
N LYS A 956 19.94 -19.93 17.60
CA LYS A 956 19.52 -18.95 18.61
C LYS A 956 19.97 -19.35 20.01
N ALA A 957 19.92 -20.65 20.34
CA ALA A 957 20.38 -21.21 21.61
C ALA A 957 21.91 -21.05 21.78
N ALA A 958 22.70 -21.14 20.71
CA ALA A 958 24.14 -20.87 20.76
C ALA A 958 24.44 -19.40 21.12
N TYR A 959 23.71 -18.45 20.52
CA TYR A 959 23.79 -17.04 20.90
C TYR A 959 23.32 -16.80 22.35
N ALA A 960 22.24 -17.48 22.78
CA ALA A 960 21.77 -17.46 24.16
C ALA A 960 22.79 -18.00 25.16
N LEU A 961 23.46 -19.09 24.82
CA LEU A 961 24.48 -19.68 25.66
C LEU A 961 25.67 -18.74 25.84
N ALA A 962 26.06 -18.00 24.80
CA ALA A 962 27.14 -17.01 24.90
C ALA A 962 26.76 -15.87 25.86
N GLU A 963 25.56 -15.29 25.73
CA GLU A 963 25.13 -14.18 26.58
C GLU A 963 24.88 -14.61 28.04
N VAL A 964 24.26 -15.77 28.25
CA VAL A 964 24.06 -16.33 29.61
C VAL A 964 25.41 -16.61 30.26
N SER A 965 26.37 -17.17 29.52
CA SER A 965 27.72 -17.41 30.04
C SER A 965 28.40 -16.11 30.45
N ASN A 966 28.22 -15.02 29.68
CA ASN A 966 28.76 -13.70 30.01
C ASN A 966 28.16 -13.13 31.31
N LYS A 967 26.88 -13.37 31.58
CA LYS A 967 26.22 -12.95 32.84
C LYS A 967 26.63 -13.82 34.03
N MET A 968 27.10 -15.05 33.80
CA MET A 968 27.46 -16.03 34.84
C MET A 968 28.95 -16.07 35.22
N ILE A 969 29.79 -15.16 34.70
CA ILE A 969 31.25 -15.23 34.89
C ILE A 969 31.66 -15.22 36.37
N HIS A 970 30.99 -14.43 37.21
CA HIS A 970 31.31 -14.36 38.65
C HIS A 970 30.73 -15.53 39.45
N SER A 971 29.67 -16.17 38.96
CA SER A 971 28.95 -17.23 39.68
C SER A 971 29.42 -18.64 39.30
N TYR A 972 30.10 -18.81 38.16
CA TYR A 972 30.47 -20.13 37.65
C TYR A 972 31.86 -20.15 37.00
N ASN A 973 32.77 -20.93 37.60
CA ASN A 973 34.17 -21.09 37.16
C ASN A 973 34.42 -22.34 36.27
N GLY A 974 33.40 -22.91 35.64
CA GLY A 974 33.58 -24.10 34.79
C GLY A 974 34.05 -23.79 33.36
N PRO A 975 34.33 -24.83 32.54
CA PRO A 975 34.90 -24.70 31.21
C PRO A 975 33.98 -23.91 30.27
N LEU A 976 34.52 -23.20 29.27
CA LEU A 976 33.70 -22.49 28.28
C LEU A 976 32.82 -23.49 27.50
N PRO A 977 31.50 -23.31 27.44
CA PRO A 977 30.61 -24.39 26.99
C PRO A 977 30.61 -24.59 25.47
N LEU A 978 30.81 -23.54 24.67
CA LEU A 978 30.69 -23.62 23.22
C LEU A 978 31.83 -24.41 22.54
N ILE A 979 33.07 -24.35 23.07
CA ILE A 979 34.20 -25.08 22.49
C ILE A 979 33.97 -26.60 22.58
N PRO A 980 33.71 -27.20 23.76
CA PRO A 980 33.37 -28.62 23.87
C PRO A 980 32.19 -29.03 22.99
N THR A 981 31.13 -28.22 22.92
CA THR A 981 29.97 -28.51 22.07
C THR A 981 30.35 -28.54 20.59
N PHE A 982 31.14 -27.58 20.10
CA PHE A 982 31.61 -27.58 18.72
C PHE A 982 32.55 -28.77 18.43
N LYS A 983 33.47 -29.08 19.35
CA LYS A 983 34.36 -30.25 19.22
C LYS A 983 33.56 -31.54 19.12
N LYS A 984 32.52 -31.69 19.95
CA LYS A 984 31.65 -32.87 19.98
C LYS A 984 30.84 -33.03 18.68
N LEU A 985 30.39 -31.93 18.08
CA LEU A 985 29.54 -31.96 16.88
C LEU A 985 30.34 -32.07 15.58
N PHE A 986 31.51 -31.42 15.48
CA PHE A 986 32.18 -31.19 14.20
C PHE A 986 33.64 -31.67 14.12
N MET A 987 34.26 -32.13 15.22
CA MET A 987 35.66 -32.61 15.20
C MET A 987 35.76 -34.13 15.29
N SER A 988 36.88 -34.68 14.81
CA SER A 988 37.13 -36.13 14.79
C SER A 988 37.29 -36.72 16.20
N ALA A 989 36.70 -37.88 16.44
CA ALA A 989 36.86 -38.62 17.69
C ALA A 989 38.25 -39.30 17.83
N THR A 990 38.97 -39.51 16.71
CA THR A 990 40.20 -40.32 16.66
C THR A 990 41.49 -39.49 16.69
N GLY A 991 41.43 -38.18 16.49
CA GLY A 991 42.59 -37.28 16.48
C GLY A 991 42.39 -36.07 17.38
N GLN A 992 43.33 -35.82 18.29
CA GLN A 992 43.32 -34.62 19.13
C GLN A 992 43.37 -33.37 18.25
N ASN A 993 42.30 -32.57 18.26
CA ASN A 993 42.21 -31.22 17.70
C ASN A 993 42.34 -31.08 16.16
N LEU A 994 42.19 -32.13 15.35
CA LEU A 994 42.10 -31.97 13.89
C LEU A 994 40.66 -31.66 13.45
N VAL A 995 40.49 -30.60 12.66
CA VAL A 995 39.20 -30.24 12.05
C VAL A 995 38.84 -31.31 11.02
N ASN A 996 37.60 -31.79 11.04
CA ASN A 996 37.13 -32.70 10.00
C ASN A 996 37.12 -32.00 8.64
N LEU A 997 37.25 -32.77 7.57
CA LEU A 997 36.99 -32.27 6.22
C LEU A 997 35.57 -31.72 6.15
N ASN A 998 35.40 -30.56 5.54
CA ASN A 998 34.08 -29.96 5.38
C ASN A 998 33.17 -30.88 4.54
N ASN A 999 31.95 -31.10 5.03
CA ASN A 999 30.90 -31.81 4.32
C ASN A 999 29.60 -31.02 4.51
N PHE A 1000 29.25 -30.19 3.53
CA PHE A 1000 28.06 -29.35 3.60
C PHE A 1000 26.80 -30.02 3.03
N SER A 1001 26.82 -31.35 2.87
CA SER A 1001 25.65 -32.10 2.39
C SER A 1001 24.48 -32.06 3.38
N ASP A 1002 24.77 -32.03 4.68
CA ASP A 1002 23.74 -31.79 5.70
C ASP A 1002 23.61 -30.29 5.98
N LEU A 1003 22.58 -29.69 5.41
CA LEU A 1003 22.28 -28.26 5.52
C LEU A 1003 22.06 -27.80 6.96
N GLN A 1004 21.43 -28.64 7.81
CA GLN A 1004 21.16 -28.27 9.20
C GLN A 1004 22.46 -28.12 9.98
N MET A 1005 23.36 -29.08 9.79
CA MET A 1005 24.69 -29.08 10.41
C MET A 1005 25.58 -28.00 9.82
N TYR A 1006 25.48 -27.70 8.52
CA TYR A 1006 26.17 -26.57 7.88
C TYR A 1006 25.80 -25.23 8.53
N PHE A 1007 24.50 -24.91 8.64
CA PHE A 1007 24.07 -23.64 9.24
C PHE A 1007 24.49 -23.53 10.70
N LEU A 1008 24.55 -24.65 11.43
CA LEU A 1008 25.04 -24.68 12.80
C LEU A 1008 26.57 -24.49 12.87
N GLN A 1009 27.34 -25.20 12.02
CA GLN A 1009 28.79 -25.06 11.89
C GLN A 1009 29.20 -23.63 11.55
N LYS A 1010 28.42 -22.95 10.70
CA LYS A 1010 28.60 -21.54 10.32
C LYS A 1010 28.36 -20.57 11.48
N ASN A 1011 27.31 -20.76 12.28
CA ASN A 1011 26.86 -19.77 13.27
C ASN A 1011 27.46 -19.95 14.68
N ILE A 1012 27.80 -21.18 15.10
CA ILE A 1012 28.40 -21.39 16.42
C ILE A 1012 29.70 -20.60 16.61
N PRO A 1013 30.63 -20.53 15.64
CA PRO A 1013 31.83 -19.69 15.75
C PRO A 1013 31.51 -18.21 16.02
N ILE A 1014 30.49 -17.66 15.34
CA ILE A 1014 30.06 -16.27 15.56
C ILE A 1014 29.58 -16.08 17.00
N ALA A 1015 28.80 -17.03 17.53
CA ALA A 1015 28.37 -17.01 18.93
C ALA A 1015 29.55 -17.15 19.90
N MET A 1016 30.57 -17.96 19.59
CA MET A 1016 31.81 -18.05 20.39
C MET A 1016 32.54 -16.70 20.44
N GLY A 1017 32.57 -15.97 19.33
CA GLY A 1017 33.12 -14.62 19.27
C GLY A 1017 32.45 -13.66 20.25
N ASN A 1018 31.22 -13.92 20.71
CA ASN A 1018 30.54 -13.09 21.71
C ASN A 1018 30.85 -13.45 23.16
N LEU A 1019 31.63 -14.52 23.43
CA LEU A 1019 32.04 -14.88 24.79
C LEU A 1019 33.00 -13.84 25.37
N ARG A 1020 32.86 -13.55 26.66
CA ARG A 1020 33.66 -12.58 27.42
C ARG A 1020 34.13 -13.17 28.75
N ASN A 1021 35.28 -12.73 29.23
CA ASN A 1021 35.83 -13.01 30.56
C ASN A 1021 35.46 -11.88 31.55
N SER A 1022 35.93 -11.97 32.79
CA SER A 1022 35.68 -10.98 33.87
C SER A 1022 36.12 -9.56 33.51
N HIS A 1023 37.05 -9.41 32.56
CA HIS A 1023 37.55 -8.13 32.08
C HIS A 1023 36.82 -7.64 30.82
N ASN A 1024 35.69 -8.26 30.44
CA ASN A 1024 34.97 -8.00 29.19
C ASN A 1024 35.82 -8.18 27.92
N ILE A 1025 36.79 -9.08 27.95
CA ILE A 1025 37.64 -9.46 26.81
C ILE A 1025 37.28 -10.88 26.37
N CYS A 1026 37.35 -11.18 25.08
CA CYS A 1026 37.17 -12.54 24.61
C CYS A 1026 38.32 -13.44 25.12
N PRO A 1027 38.05 -14.62 25.69
CA PRO A 1027 39.10 -15.52 26.15
C PRO A 1027 40.09 -15.85 25.03
N SER A 1028 41.40 -15.81 25.32
CA SER A 1028 42.44 -16.08 24.31
C SER A 1028 42.36 -17.50 23.73
N GLU A 1029 41.85 -18.46 24.50
CA GLU A 1029 41.53 -19.82 24.04
C GLU A 1029 40.52 -19.82 22.87
N VAL A 1030 39.51 -18.94 22.92
CA VAL A 1030 38.51 -18.81 21.85
C VAL A 1030 39.13 -18.19 20.60
N ILE A 1031 39.93 -17.13 20.75
CA ILE A 1031 40.59 -16.46 19.63
C ILE A 1031 41.53 -17.43 18.90
N LYS A 1032 42.36 -18.17 19.64
CA LYS A 1032 43.26 -19.20 19.07
C LYS A 1032 42.46 -20.28 18.34
N PHE A 1033 41.38 -20.76 18.95
CA PHE A 1033 40.53 -21.76 18.32
C PHE A 1033 39.89 -21.26 17.01
N LEU A 1034 39.40 -20.02 16.97
CA LEU A 1034 38.83 -19.42 15.75
C LEU A 1034 39.90 -19.23 14.66
N LEU A 1035 41.11 -18.79 15.03
CA LEU A 1035 42.23 -18.67 14.09
C LEU A 1035 42.65 -20.04 13.54
N ASP A 1036 42.68 -21.07 14.38
CA ASP A 1036 42.96 -22.45 13.95
C ASP A 1036 41.89 -22.94 12.96
N LEU A 1037 40.60 -22.63 13.18
CA LEU A 1037 39.53 -22.96 12.23
C LEU A 1037 39.73 -22.30 10.87
N ILE A 1038 40.18 -21.03 10.82
CA ILE A 1038 40.45 -20.34 9.56
C ILE A 1038 41.67 -20.91 8.84
N LYS A 1039 42.72 -21.24 9.60
CA LYS A 1039 43.99 -21.72 9.07
C LYS A 1039 43.90 -23.15 8.53
N TYR A 1040 43.20 -24.02 9.23
CA TYR A 1040 43.07 -25.45 8.90
C TYR A 1040 41.75 -25.79 8.19
N ASN A 1041 41.08 -24.80 7.59
CA ASN A 1041 39.88 -25.01 6.80
C ASN A 1041 40.21 -25.75 5.49
N GLU A 1042 39.80 -27.02 5.40
CA GLU A 1042 40.02 -27.88 4.24
C GLU A 1042 38.71 -28.21 3.53
N ASN A 1043 38.50 -27.61 2.35
CA ASN A 1043 37.29 -27.79 1.53
C ASN A 1043 37.52 -28.62 0.25
N SER A 1044 38.72 -29.20 0.08
CA SER A 1044 39.17 -29.84 -1.16
C SER A 1044 38.33 -31.04 -1.64
N ARG A 1045 37.56 -31.68 -0.75
CA ARG A 1045 36.69 -32.83 -1.07
C ARG A 1045 35.19 -32.52 -1.00
N ASN A 1046 34.83 -31.26 -0.73
CA ASN A 1046 33.44 -30.85 -0.60
C ASN A 1046 32.90 -30.41 -1.96
N ASN A 1047 31.67 -30.81 -2.27
CA ASN A 1047 31.01 -30.41 -3.52
C ASN A 1047 30.48 -28.98 -3.47
N PHE A 1048 30.40 -28.40 -2.26
CA PHE A 1048 29.88 -27.05 -2.02
C PHE A 1048 31.01 -26.05 -1.75
N SER A 1049 30.77 -24.79 -2.10
CA SER A 1049 31.69 -23.68 -1.83
C SER A 1049 31.62 -23.25 -0.37
N ASP A 1050 32.78 -22.97 0.23
CA ASP A 1050 32.93 -22.53 1.62
C ASP A 1050 32.98 -21.00 1.78
N SER A 1051 32.68 -20.24 0.73
CA SER A 1051 32.76 -18.77 0.72
C SER A 1051 32.00 -18.14 1.90
N TYR A 1052 30.75 -18.54 2.13
CA TYR A 1052 29.93 -18.04 3.24
C TYR A 1052 30.40 -18.54 4.61
N TYR A 1053 30.97 -19.73 4.69
CA TYR A 1053 31.54 -20.26 5.93
C TYR A 1053 32.78 -19.47 6.34
N ARG A 1054 33.69 -19.21 5.39
CA ARG A 1054 34.90 -18.40 5.60
C ARG A 1054 34.56 -16.97 5.98
N ALA A 1055 33.56 -16.36 5.35
CA ALA A 1055 33.06 -15.04 5.72
C ALA A 1055 32.53 -15.02 7.17
N ALA A 1056 31.73 -16.03 7.56
CA ALA A 1056 31.25 -16.18 8.93
C ALA A 1056 32.38 -16.35 9.96
N LEU A 1057 33.46 -17.06 9.61
CA LEU A 1057 34.65 -17.16 10.48
C LEU A 1057 35.33 -15.79 10.67
N ILE A 1058 35.41 -14.96 9.63
CA ILE A 1058 35.92 -13.59 9.75
C ILE A 1058 35.00 -12.73 10.64
N ASP A 1059 33.68 -12.85 10.46
CA ASP A 1059 32.70 -12.18 11.31
C ASP A 1059 32.77 -12.64 12.77
N SER A 1060 33.13 -13.91 13.01
CA SER A 1060 33.35 -14.44 14.37
C SER A 1060 34.57 -13.82 15.05
N ILE A 1061 35.68 -13.65 14.31
CA ILE A 1061 36.88 -12.96 14.81
C ILE A 1061 36.57 -11.49 15.06
N SER A 1062 35.86 -10.85 14.12
CA SER A 1062 35.36 -9.48 14.30
C SER A 1062 34.50 -9.35 15.56
N SER A 1063 33.66 -10.34 15.86
CA SER A 1063 32.81 -10.39 17.06
C SER A 1063 33.62 -10.55 18.36
N ALA A 1064 34.76 -11.23 18.33
CA ALA A 1064 35.68 -11.39 19.47
C ALA A 1064 36.33 -10.08 19.92
N LEU A 1065 36.38 -9.07 19.06
CA LEU A 1065 36.96 -7.76 19.37
C LEU A 1065 36.10 -6.99 20.40
N SER A 1066 36.76 -6.39 21.41
CA SER A 1066 36.12 -5.66 22.52
C SER A 1066 36.82 -4.33 22.83
N SER A 1067 36.08 -3.33 23.32
CA SER A 1067 36.58 -2.00 23.68
C SER A 1067 37.47 -2.00 24.93
N SER A 1068 37.29 -2.98 25.82
CA SER A 1068 38.09 -3.13 27.04
C SER A 1068 39.58 -3.35 26.76
N ILE A 1069 39.93 -3.84 25.56
CA ILE A 1069 41.31 -3.98 25.10
C ILE A 1069 41.96 -2.60 24.96
N ALA A 1070 41.23 -1.58 24.49
CA ALA A 1070 41.77 -0.22 24.35
C ALA A 1070 42.03 0.45 25.72
N MET A 1071 41.19 0.20 26.75
CA MET A 1071 41.39 0.76 28.09
C MET A 1071 42.62 0.21 28.82
N ILE A 1072 42.96 -1.07 28.63
CA ILE A 1072 44.18 -1.67 29.23
C ILE A 1072 45.44 -1.09 28.59
N HIS A 1073 45.38 -0.70 27.32
CA HIS A 1073 46.52 -0.19 26.56
C HIS A 1073 46.58 1.35 26.47
N ASN A 1074 45.60 2.07 27.02
CA ASN A 1074 45.51 3.54 26.94
C ASN A 1074 46.50 4.31 27.84
N ASP A 1075 47.29 3.63 28.68
CA ASP A 1075 48.40 4.28 29.41
C ASP A 1075 49.63 4.57 28.52
N LEU A 1076 49.60 4.22 27.23
CA LEU A 1076 50.65 4.58 26.27
C LEU A 1076 50.07 5.12 24.95
N ALA A 1077 49.58 6.36 24.98
CA ALA A 1077 49.30 7.16 23.78
C ALA A 1077 50.56 7.57 22.98
N SER A 1078 51.68 6.84 23.11
CA SER A 1078 52.90 7.12 22.34
C SER A 1078 53.53 5.83 21.80
N LYS A 1079 53.48 5.71 20.46
CA LYS A 1079 54.08 4.69 19.59
C LYS A 1079 53.30 3.37 19.44
N SER A 1080 53.10 3.03 18.18
CA SER A 1080 52.49 1.87 17.53
C SER A 1080 53.08 0.50 17.88
N ALA A 1081 53.60 0.29 19.09
CA ALA A 1081 54.51 -0.83 19.39
C ALA A 1081 54.05 -1.83 20.48
N SER A 1082 52.81 -1.81 20.97
CA SER A 1082 52.32 -2.93 21.79
C SER A 1082 50.88 -3.34 21.52
N LEU A 1083 50.51 -3.46 20.24
CA LEU A 1083 49.37 -4.30 19.86
C LEU A 1083 49.61 -5.71 20.44
N SER A 1084 48.63 -6.25 21.17
CA SER A 1084 48.73 -7.61 21.71
C SER A 1084 48.95 -8.62 20.57
N ASN A 1085 49.69 -9.70 20.86
CA ASN A 1085 50.06 -10.69 19.83
C ASN A 1085 48.82 -11.26 19.12
N ASP A 1086 47.74 -11.51 19.87
CA ASP A 1086 46.47 -12.00 19.33
C ASP A 1086 45.83 -11.01 18.33
N MET A 1087 45.92 -9.71 18.61
CA MET A 1087 45.38 -8.65 17.74
C MET A 1087 46.18 -8.51 16.45
N ARG A 1088 47.50 -8.65 16.53
CA ARG A 1088 48.37 -8.66 15.36
C ARG A 1088 48.03 -9.82 14.43
N LEU A 1089 47.84 -11.02 14.98
CA LEU A 1089 47.44 -12.20 14.21
C LEU A 1089 46.09 -12.01 13.50
N ILE A 1090 45.11 -11.39 14.18
CA ILE A 1090 43.80 -11.07 13.59
C ILE A 1090 43.94 -10.13 12.39
N ILE A 1091 44.73 -9.05 12.52
CA ILE A 1091 44.93 -8.08 11.45
C ILE A 1091 45.68 -8.72 10.26
N GLU A 1092 46.74 -9.48 10.54
CA GLU A 1092 47.50 -10.21 9.53
C GLU A 1092 46.58 -11.16 8.75
N GLU A 1093 45.69 -11.89 9.43
CA GLU A 1093 44.74 -12.79 8.79
C GLU A 1093 43.71 -12.03 7.94
N ILE A 1094 43.12 -10.94 8.44
CA ILE A 1094 42.15 -10.14 7.67
C ILE A 1094 42.79 -9.59 6.39
N VAL A 1095 43.99 -9.02 6.48
CA VAL A 1095 44.72 -8.46 5.33
C VAL A 1095 45.12 -9.58 4.35
N LEU A 1096 45.56 -10.72 4.87
CA LEU A 1096 45.86 -11.90 4.05
C LEU A 1096 44.63 -12.33 3.25
N ARG A 1097 43.45 -12.38 3.85
CA ARG A 1097 42.22 -12.82 3.17
C ARG A 1097 41.75 -11.83 2.11
N ILE A 1098 41.87 -10.52 2.34
CA ILE A 1098 41.61 -9.51 1.30
C ILE A 1098 42.57 -9.70 0.11
N ASN A 1099 43.87 -9.87 0.38
CA ASN A 1099 44.87 -10.03 -0.69
C ASN A 1099 44.69 -11.34 -1.47
N LEU A 1100 44.32 -12.42 -0.78
CA LEU A 1100 44.01 -13.69 -1.44
C LEU A 1100 42.79 -13.58 -2.35
N GLU A 1101 41.76 -12.85 -1.94
CA GLU A 1101 40.55 -12.71 -2.75
C GLU A 1101 40.76 -11.81 -3.97
N LYS A 1102 41.70 -10.85 -3.91
CA LYS A 1102 42.14 -10.10 -5.10
C LYS A 1102 42.77 -11.00 -6.18
N ILE A 1103 43.36 -12.13 -5.79
CA ILE A 1103 43.99 -13.09 -6.71
C ILE A 1103 42.97 -14.16 -7.14
N LEU A 1104 42.18 -14.65 -6.19
CA LEU A 1104 41.18 -15.70 -6.38
C LEU A 1104 39.82 -15.18 -5.89
N PRO A 1105 39.03 -14.54 -6.76
CA PRO A 1105 37.76 -13.96 -6.36
C PRO A 1105 36.79 -15.06 -5.95
N THR A 1106 36.27 -14.96 -4.73
CA THR A 1106 35.18 -15.83 -4.29
C THR A 1106 33.85 -15.26 -4.74
N TYR A 1107 32.79 -16.05 -4.55
CA TYR A 1107 31.45 -15.63 -4.91
C TYR A 1107 31.12 -14.25 -4.32
N ARG A 1108 30.92 -13.25 -5.20
CA ARG A 1108 30.56 -11.86 -4.89
C ARG A 1108 31.49 -11.12 -3.92
N TYR A 1109 32.75 -11.55 -3.79
CA TYR A 1109 33.70 -10.94 -2.85
C TYR A 1109 33.17 -10.86 -1.40
N ILE A 1110 32.36 -11.84 -0.97
CA ILE A 1110 31.70 -11.83 0.34
C ILE A 1110 32.73 -11.79 1.48
N ILE A 1111 33.89 -12.42 1.29
CA ILE A 1111 34.99 -12.41 2.25
C ILE A 1111 35.52 -10.99 2.44
N THR A 1112 35.79 -10.26 1.35
CA THR A 1112 36.21 -8.84 1.39
C THR A 1112 35.14 -7.99 2.08
N CYS A 1113 33.85 -8.20 1.81
CA CYS A 1113 32.77 -7.50 2.49
C CYS A 1113 32.81 -7.70 4.02
N SER A 1114 33.00 -8.93 4.50
CA SER A 1114 33.16 -9.22 5.94
C SER A 1114 34.47 -8.64 6.50
N CYS A 1115 35.58 -8.71 5.74
CA CYS A 1115 36.85 -8.12 6.11
C CYS A 1115 36.78 -6.59 6.27
N LEU A 1116 36.12 -5.87 5.36
CA LEU A 1116 35.95 -4.41 5.44
C LEU A 1116 35.14 -4.02 6.68
N LYS A 1117 34.06 -4.76 6.98
CA LYS A 1117 33.28 -4.58 8.21
C LYS A 1117 34.12 -4.84 9.46
N ALA A 1118 34.96 -5.87 9.44
CA ALA A 1118 35.90 -6.16 10.54
C ALA A 1118 36.94 -5.04 10.72
N LEU A 1119 37.50 -4.49 9.64
CA LEU A 1119 38.42 -3.35 9.67
C LEU A 1119 37.75 -2.10 10.26
N ARG A 1120 36.51 -1.79 9.86
CA ARG A 1120 35.77 -0.67 10.46
C ARG A 1120 35.51 -0.89 11.94
N LYS A 1121 35.20 -2.11 12.36
CA LYS A 1121 35.04 -2.44 13.78
C LYS A 1121 36.33 -2.24 14.57
N LEU A 1122 37.48 -2.65 14.02
CA LEU A 1122 38.81 -2.39 14.62
C LEU A 1122 39.08 -0.89 14.79
N GLN A 1123 38.72 -0.07 13.80
CA GLN A 1123 38.83 1.39 13.89
C GLN A 1123 37.92 1.98 14.96
N LYS A 1124 36.65 1.54 15.07
CA LYS A 1124 35.72 2.01 16.12
C LYS A 1124 36.20 1.72 17.53
N LEU A 1125 36.93 0.61 17.70
CA LEU A 1125 37.52 0.22 18.97
C LEU A 1125 38.84 0.97 19.26
N ALA A 1126 39.24 1.91 18.40
CA ALA A 1126 40.49 2.68 18.47
C ALA A 1126 41.76 1.81 18.47
N LEU A 1127 41.70 0.59 17.94
CA LEU A 1127 42.84 -0.33 17.86
C LEU A 1127 43.72 -0.05 16.63
N ILE A 1128 43.12 0.49 15.57
CA ILE A 1128 43.78 0.94 14.34
C ILE A 1128 43.46 2.43 14.16
N PRO A 1129 44.39 3.25 13.65
CA PRO A 1129 44.09 4.64 13.31
C PRO A 1129 42.89 4.72 12.36
N GLU A 1130 42.01 5.65 12.67
CA GLU A 1130 40.81 5.92 11.89
C GLU A 1130 41.19 6.62 10.58
N ASN A 1131 41.36 5.83 9.52
CA ASN A 1131 41.68 6.29 8.17
C ASN A 1131 40.55 5.91 7.21
N VAL A 1132 39.89 6.92 6.63
CA VAL A 1132 38.80 6.75 5.66
C VAL A 1132 39.31 6.36 4.28
N ASN A 1133 40.55 6.75 3.94
CA ASN A 1133 41.08 6.57 2.58
C ASN A 1133 41.16 5.10 2.16
N ILE A 1134 41.34 4.18 3.13
CA ILE A 1134 41.30 2.73 2.90
C ILE A 1134 39.97 2.32 2.26
N PHE A 1135 38.84 2.87 2.72
CA PHE A 1135 37.52 2.54 2.20
C PHE A 1135 37.21 3.28 0.90
N LYS A 1136 37.82 4.46 0.67
CA LYS A 1136 37.66 5.20 -0.59
C LYS A 1136 38.17 4.44 -1.80
N GLU A 1137 39.21 3.62 -1.65
CA GLU A 1137 39.73 2.76 -2.73
C GLU A 1137 38.70 1.71 -3.20
N TYR A 1138 37.78 1.30 -2.32
CA TYR A 1138 36.75 0.29 -2.61
C TYR A 1138 35.44 0.89 -3.16
N ILE A 1139 35.38 2.21 -3.34
CA ILE A 1139 34.20 2.90 -3.91
C ILE A 1139 34.24 2.94 -5.44
N ASP A 1140 35.43 2.85 -6.06
CA ASP A 1140 35.58 3.05 -7.50
C ASP A 1140 34.70 2.08 -8.31
N TYR A 1141 33.92 2.64 -9.26
CA TYR A 1141 32.95 1.91 -10.08
C TYR A 1141 33.63 0.93 -11.04
N LYS A 1142 34.80 1.27 -11.58
CA LYS A 1142 35.47 0.45 -12.60
C LYS A 1142 36.22 -0.74 -12.02
N SER A 1143 36.70 -0.60 -10.78
CA SER A 1143 37.65 -1.53 -10.18
C SER A 1143 36.99 -2.56 -9.25
N ASN A 1144 35.81 -2.25 -8.69
CA ASN A 1144 35.22 -3.04 -7.61
C ASN A 1144 33.81 -3.54 -7.94
N TYR A 1145 33.52 -4.75 -7.48
CA TYR A 1145 32.17 -5.33 -7.53
C TYR A 1145 31.17 -4.49 -6.72
N GLU A 1146 29.94 -4.36 -7.24
CA GLU A 1146 28.87 -3.53 -6.67
C GLU A 1146 28.63 -3.81 -5.18
N GLY A 1147 28.56 -5.08 -4.77
CA GLY A 1147 28.36 -5.44 -3.36
C GLY A 1147 29.45 -4.94 -2.41
N VAL A 1148 30.70 -4.85 -2.89
CA VAL A 1148 31.83 -4.29 -2.11
C VAL A 1148 31.68 -2.78 -1.97
N ARG A 1149 31.26 -2.10 -3.05
CA ARG A 1149 30.99 -0.65 -3.06
C ARG A 1149 29.90 -0.30 -2.04
N LEU A 1150 28.79 -1.05 -2.02
CA LEU A 1150 27.69 -0.84 -1.07
C LEU A 1150 28.18 -0.88 0.39
N VAL A 1151 28.98 -1.89 0.74
CA VAL A 1151 29.57 -2.01 2.10
C VAL A 1151 30.54 -0.87 2.40
N ALA A 1152 31.37 -0.45 1.43
CA ALA A 1152 32.29 0.67 1.61
C ALA A 1152 31.52 1.98 1.87
N PHE A 1153 30.44 2.25 1.12
CA PHE A 1153 29.58 3.42 1.35
C PHE A 1153 28.87 3.37 2.71
N GLU A 1154 28.34 2.21 3.13
CA GLU A 1154 27.73 2.03 4.46
C GLU A 1154 28.75 2.37 5.58
N ILE A 1155 29.98 1.89 5.45
CA ILE A 1155 31.07 2.16 6.39
C ILE A 1155 31.42 3.65 6.46
N ILE A 1156 31.42 4.34 5.32
CA ILE A 1156 31.76 5.77 5.23
C ILE A 1156 30.63 6.64 5.80
N ALA A 1157 29.37 6.29 5.55
CA ALA A 1157 28.23 6.96 6.19
C ALA A 1157 28.28 6.81 7.71
N GLU A 1158 28.60 5.61 8.20
CA GLU A 1158 28.80 5.38 9.62
C GLU A 1158 30.02 6.13 10.18
N PHE A 1159 31.10 6.28 9.41
CA PHE A 1159 32.25 7.12 9.80
C PHE A 1159 31.85 8.58 9.96
N LEU A 1160 31.06 9.10 9.01
CA LEU A 1160 30.55 10.46 9.02
C LEU A 1160 29.71 10.75 10.27
N SER A 1161 28.82 9.83 10.67
CA SER A 1161 27.98 9.99 11.87
C SER A 1161 28.77 10.13 13.19
N VAL A 1162 30.06 9.76 13.19
CA VAL A 1162 30.93 9.84 14.37
C VAL A 1162 31.82 11.08 14.35
N LYS A 1163 32.42 11.43 13.19
CA LYS A 1163 33.40 12.54 13.09
C LYS A 1163 32.85 13.88 12.62
N ASN A 1164 31.65 13.92 12.06
CA ASN A 1164 31.01 15.13 11.52
C ASN A 1164 31.92 15.92 10.53
N GLU A 1165 32.59 15.24 9.61
CA GLU A 1165 33.50 15.86 8.64
C GLU A 1165 32.73 16.40 7.40
N PRO A 1166 32.73 17.73 7.12
CA PRO A 1166 31.93 18.31 6.03
C PRO A 1166 32.37 17.88 4.62
N SER A 1167 33.68 17.81 4.36
CA SER A 1167 34.24 17.42 3.06
C SER A 1167 33.80 16.00 2.66
N LEU A 1168 33.73 15.09 3.62
CA LEU A 1168 33.30 13.71 3.40
C LEU A 1168 31.80 13.64 3.11
N PHE A 1169 31.00 14.50 3.73
CA PHE A 1169 29.56 14.54 3.48
C PHE A 1169 29.24 15.10 2.09
N GLU A 1170 29.91 16.19 1.69
CA GLU A 1170 29.81 16.73 0.33
C GLU A 1170 30.22 15.66 -0.69
N TYR A 1171 31.32 14.95 -0.43
CA TYR A 1171 31.77 13.84 -1.26
C TYR A 1171 30.72 12.74 -1.43
N LEU A 1172 29.96 12.38 -0.38
CA LEU A 1172 28.88 11.39 -0.49
C LEU A 1172 27.69 11.92 -1.31
N LEU A 1173 27.31 13.19 -1.11
CA LEU A 1173 26.21 13.81 -1.87
C LEU A 1173 26.55 13.91 -3.37
N ASP A 1174 27.82 14.14 -3.73
CA ASP A 1174 28.27 14.12 -5.12
C ASP A 1174 28.03 12.76 -5.79
N TYR A 1175 28.18 11.64 -5.06
CA TYR A 1175 27.84 10.31 -5.58
C TYR A 1175 26.34 10.06 -5.65
N VAL A 1176 25.54 10.58 -4.70
CA VAL A 1176 24.07 10.50 -4.78
C VAL A 1176 23.57 11.17 -6.07
N GLU A 1177 24.22 12.25 -6.50
CA GLU A 1177 23.89 12.99 -7.72
C GLU A 1177 24.40 12.34 -9.00
N ASN A 1178 25.65 11.84 -9.00
CA ASN A 1178 26.38 11.54 -10.24
C ASN A 1178 26.73 10.05 -10.44
N ASP A 1179 26.59 9.18 -9.44
CA ASP A 1179 27.04 7.77 -9.58
C ASP A 1179 26.28 7.04 -10.70
N PRO A 1180 26.94 6.26 -11.56
CA PRO A 1180 26.24 5.56 -12.64
C PRO A 1180 25.37 4.40 -12.15
N SER A 1181 25.48 3.92 -10.91
CA SER A 1181 24.60 2.88 -10.37
C SER A 1181 23.49 3.48 -9.53
N PHE A 1182 22.25 3.17 -9.87
CA PHE A 1182 21.11 3.69 -9.12
C PHE A 1182 20.92 2.94 -7.80
N LEU A 1183 21.24 1.64 -7.76
CA LEU A 1183 21.29 0.86 -6.52
C LEU A 1183 22.22 1.51 -5.49
N VAL A 1184 23.39 1.96 -5.93
CA VAL A 1184 24.37 2.64 -5.08
C VAL A 1184 23.86 4.00 -4.59
N ARG A 1185 23.28 4.84 -5.47
CA ARG A 1185 22.68 6.12 -5.05
C ARG A 1185 21.64 5.93 -3.95
N GLN A 1186 20.70 5.01 -4.15
CA GLN A 1186 19.66 4.71 -3.17
C GLN A 1186 20.26 4.15 -1.88
N HIS A 1187 21.24 3.26 -1.96
CA HIS A 1187 21.88 2.68 -0.78
C HIS A 1187 22.66 3.70 0.05
N ILE A 1188 23.30 4.71 -0.57
CA ILE A 1188 23.97 5.80 0.14
C ILE A 1188 22.95 6.59 0.97
N VAL A 1189 21.81 6.96 0.37
CA VAL A 1189 20.75 7.70 1.06
C VAL A 1189 20.17 6.87 2.22
N GLN A 1190 19.87 5.60 1.99
CA GLN A 1190 19.41 4.68 3.04
C GLN A 1190 20.44 4.51 4.17
N SER A 1191 21.72 4.45 3.83
CA SER A 1191 22.81 4.38 4.81
C SER A 1191 22.92 5.66 5.64
N LEU A 1192 22.71 6.83 5.03
CA LEU A 1192 22.63 8.11 5.73
C LEU A 1192 21.38 8.22 6.62
N CYS A 1193 20.24 7.64 6.23
CA CYS A 1193 19.06 7.55 7.11
C CYS A 1193 19.33 6.65 8.33
N LYS A 1194 20.03 5.51 8.12
CA LYS A 1194 20.41 4.57 9.19
C LYS A 1194 21.47 5.15 10.13
N TYR A 1195 22.44 5.87 9.58
CA TYR A 1195 23.54 6.52 10.30
C TYR A 1195 23.52 8.04 10.05
N PRO A 1196 22.55 8.77 10.62
CA PRO A 1196 22.40 10.18 10.33
C PRO A 1196 23.63 10.97 10.81
N PRO A 1197 24.19 11.87 9.97
CA PRO A 1197 25.37 12.68 10.32
C PRO A 1197 25.12 13.57 11.54
N PHE A 1198 23.88 13.96 11.79
CA PHE A 1198 23.48 14.68 12.99
C PHE A 1198 22.03 14.35 13.35
N LYS A 1199 21.66 14.58 14.62
CA LYS A 1199 20.32 14.22 15.12
C LYS A 1199 19.37 15.41 14.96
N LEU A 1200 18.08 15.09 14.82
CA LEU A 1200 17.02 16.10 14.88
C LEU A 1200 17.16 16.99 16.12
N ASN A 1201 17.20 18.32 15.91
CA ASN A 1201 17.43 19.37 16.92
C ASN A 1201 18.86 19.56 17.43
N SER A 1202 19.89 18.97 16.82
CA SER A 1202 21.28 19.34 17.13
C SER A 1202 21.67 20.62 16.38
N ASP A 1203 21.35 21.77 16.97
CA ASP A 1203 21.66 23.10 16.39
C ASP A 1203 23.18 23.43 16.41
N GLU A 1204 23.99 22.63 17.12
CA GLU A 1204 25.44 22.82 17.28
C GLU A 1204 26.30 22.12 16.20
N SER A 1205 25.71 21.32 15.31
CA SER A 1205 26.48 20.59 14.29
C SER A 1205 26.93 21.51 13.14
N CYS A 1206 28.21 21.46 12.78
CA CYS A 1206 28.79 22.19 11.64
C CYS A 1206 28.24 21.78 10.27
N LEU A 1207 27.51 20.65 10.22
CA LEU A 1207 26.88 20.12 9.00
C LEU A 1207 25.47 20.70 8.78
N ASN A 1208 24.87 21.33 9.79
CA ASN A 1208 23.52 21.90 9.71
C ASN A 1208 23.56 23.30 9.06
N ASN A 1209 23.76 23.32 7.73
CA ASN A 1209 23.96 24.54 6.95
C ASN A 1209 22.79 24.80 5.98
N GLU A 1210 22.57 26.08 5.64
CA GLU A 1210 21.58 26.48 4.63
C GLU A 1210 21.87 25.86 3.26
N ASN A 1211 23.14 25.75 2.85
CA ASN A 1211 23.52 25.13 1.59
C ASN A 1211 23.10 23.65 1.50
N LEU A 1212 23.19 22.91 2.61
CA LEU A 1212 22.77 21.52 2.66
C LEU A 1212 21.25 21.41 2.49
N VAL A 1213 20.49 22.27 3.19
CA VAL A 1213 19.04 22.32 3.04
C VAL A 1213 18.67 22.61 1.59
N ASN A 1214 19.33 23.59 0.95
CA ASN A 1214 19.08 23.92 -0.45
C ASN A 1214 19.37 22.74 -1.37
N ARG A 1215 20.53 22.11 -1.21
CA ARG A 1215 20.94 20.97 -2.04
C ARG A 1215 19.98 19.79 -1.91
N LEU A 1216 19.62 19.39 -0.69
CA LEU A 1216 18.64 18.32 -0.46
C LEU A 1216 17.25 18.69 -0.99
N TRP A 1217 16.86 19.95 -0.87
CA TRP A 1217 15.58 20.47 -1.37
C TRP A 1217 15.52 20.46 -2.91
N ASP A 1218 16.62 20.84 -3.57
CA ASP A 1218 16.76 20.77 -5.02
C ASP A 1218 16.79 19.32 -5.51
N LEU A 1219 17.42 18.41 -4.76
CA LEU A 1219 17.41 16.98 -5.06
C LEU A 1219 16.01 16.35 -4.95
N MET A 1220 15.19 16.80 -4.00
CA MET A 1220 13.79 16.38 -3.92
C MET A 1220 12.95 16.93 -5.09
N GLY A 1221 13.26 18.14 -5.57
CA GLY A 1221 12.48 18.84 -6.59
C GLY A 1221 12.92 18.58 -8.03
N THR A 1222 14.10 19.11 -8.42
CA THR A 1222 14.46 19.37 -9.82
C THR A 1222 15.25 18.25 -10.50
N PHE A 1223 15.93 17.39 -9.73
CA PHE A 1223 16.94 16.47 -10.27
C PHE A 1223 16.57 14.99 -10.21
N CYS A 1224 15.46 14.61 -9.57
CA CYS A 1224 15.14 13.21 -9.31
C CYS A 1224 13.91 12.75 -10.09
N TYR A 1225 14.15 12.13 -11.24
CA TYR A 1225 13.13 11.47 -12.05
C TYR A 1225 12.74 10.08 -11.53
N ASN A 1226 13.54 9.51 -10.62
CA ASN A 1226 13.23 8.25 -9.98
C ASN A 1226 12.53 8.49 -8.65
N ASN A 1227 11.28 8.06 -8.58
CA ASN A 1227 10.42 8.24 -7.42
C ASN A 1227 11.00 7.59 -6.15
N SER A 1228 11.62 6.42 -6.27
CA SER A 1228 12.21 5.69 -5.13
C SER A 1228 13.35 6.47 -4.46
N LEU A 1229 14.24 7.07 -5.26
CA LEU A 1229 15.33 7.89 -4.73
C LEU A 1229 14.80 9.21 -4.18
N ARG A 1230 13.84 9.84 -4.85
CA ARG A 1230 13.16 11.05 -4.35
C ARG A 1230 12.56 10.79 -2.97
N SER A 1231 11.75 9.74 -2.80
CA SER A 1231 11.16 9.35 -1.51
C SER A 1231 12.22 9.04 -0.45
N SER A 1232 13.32 8.38 -0.83
CA SER A 1232 14.43 8.11 0.10
C SER A 1232 15.13 9.40 0.56
N ILE A 1233 15.29 10.39 -0.33
CA ILE A 1233 15.87 11.70 0.00
C ILE A 1233 14.90 12.50 0.89
N THR A 1234 13.59 12.39 0.64
CA THR A 1234 12.56 12.97 1.51
C THR A 1234 12.60 12.36 2.92
N GLU A 1235 12.83 11.05 3.04
CA GLU A 1235 13.07 10.38 4.33
C GLU A 1235 14.35 10.90 5.01
N LEU A 1236 15.42 11.12 4.26
CA LEU A 1236 16.66 11.71 4.78
C LEU A 1236 16.41 13.13 5.29
N TYR A 1237 15.69 13.96 4.54
CA TYR A 1237 15.33 15.32 4.95
C TYR A 1237 14.50 15.31 6.25
N HIS A 1238 13.53 14.40 6.35
CA HIS A 1238 12.75 14.20 7.58
C HIS A 1238 13.63 13.75 8.75
N THR A 1239 14.57 12.83 8.53
CA THR A 1239 15.47 12.32 9.56
C THR A 1239 16.37 13.42 10.12
N LEU A 1240 16.85 14.33 9.27
CA LEU A 1240 17.74 15.43 9.64
C LEU A 1240 17.00 16.64 10.24
N PHE A 1241 15.90 17.08 9.62
CA PHE A 1241 15.24 18.36 9.94
C PHE A 1241 13.81 18.23 10.48
N GLY A 1242 13.17 17.07 10.30
CA GLY A 1242 11.79 16.82 10.72
C GLY A 1242 10.75 17.39 9.76
N MET A 1243 9.51 17.57 10.27
CA MET A 1243 8.38 18.04 9.45
C MET A 1243 8.29 19.57 9.30
N ASN A 1244 8.90 20.30 10.23
CA ASN A 1244 8.82 21.76 10.31
C ASN A 1244 10.00 22.41 9.60
N LYS A 1245 9.95 23.74 9.46
CA LYS A 1245 11.07 24.52 8.90
C LYS A 1245 12.40 24.20 9.58
N PRO A 1246 13.48 23.91 8.83
CA PRO A 1246 14.81 23.80 9.40
C PRO A 1246 15.21 25.11 10.09
N LYS A 1247 15.65 25.01 11.35
CA LYS A 1247 16.04 26.18 12.16
C LYS A 1247 17.24 26.95 11.60
N CYS A 1248 18.08 26.30 10.78
CA CYS A 1248 19.23 26.92 10.11
C CYS A 1248 18.81 27.99 9.08
N LEU A 1249 17.56 27.95 8.59
CA LEU A 1249 17.00 29.01 7.74
C LEU A 1249 16.57 30.18 8.63
N LYS A 1250 17.34 31.26 8.63
CA LYS A 1250 17.00 32.48 9.38
C LYS A 1250 15.60 32.96 8.99
N HIS A 1251 14.79 33.39 9.96
CA HIS A 1251 13.58 34.15 9.70
C HIS A 1251 13.96 35.44 8.94
N THR A 1252 13.79 35.46 7.63
CA THR A 1252 13.67 36.71 6.90
C THR A 1252 12.37 37.37 7.35
N ALA A 1253 12.46 38.14 8.43
CA ALA A 1253 11.44 39.10 8.84
C ALA A 1253 11.34 40.19 7.76
N LYS A 1254 10.67 39.88 6.65
CA LYS A 1254 9.98 40.84 5.81
C LYS A 1254 8.55 40.35 5.66
N GLN A 1255 7.76 40.58 6.71
CA GLN A 1255 6.36 40.96 6.51
C GLN A 1255 6.37 42.31 5.79
N THR A 1256 6.57 42.31 4.47
CA THR A 1256 5.99 43.36 3.65
C THR A 1256 4.49 43.14 3.71
N MET A 1257 3.78 44.06 4.37
CA MET A 1257 2.34 44.18 4.26
C MET A 1257 1.98 44.06 2.78
N VAL A 1258 1.12 43.09 2.46
CA VAL A 1258 0.43 43.04 1.19
C VAL A 1258 -0.50 44.24 1.14
N SER A 1259 0.00 45.37 0.65
CA SER A 1259 -0.82 46.41 0.06
C SER A 1259 -1.00 46.06 -1.41
N ASN A 1260 -2.25 45.79 -1.78
CA ASN A 1260 -2.84 45.87 -3.12
C ASN A 1260 -1.85 45.98 -4.30
N PHE A 1261 -1.72 44.91 -5.08
CA PHE A 1261 -1.33 45.03 -6.48
C PHE A 1261 -2.58 44.85 -7.35
N GLU A 1262 -3.11 45.99 -7.80
CA GLU A 1262 -3.89 46.09 -9.04
C GLU A 1262 -3.00 45.68 -10.20
N VAL A 1263 -3.41 44.69 -10.98
CA VAL A 1263 -2.85 44.42 -12.30
C VAL A 1263 -3.50 45.40 -13.27
N LYS A 1264 -2.77 46.43 -13.67
CA LYS A 1264 -3.09 47.21 -14.87
C LYS A 1264 -2.69 46.38 -16.08
N LEU A 1265 -3.66 46.13 -16.95
CA LEU A 1265 -3.44 45.77 -18.34
C LEU A 1265 -2.91 47.03 -19.04
N GLU A 1266 -1.74 46.95 -19.66
CA GLU A 1266 -1.31 47.91 -20.68
C GLU A 1266 -1.46 47.26 -22.06
N ASP A 1267 -1.79 48.12 -23.03
CA ASP A 1267 -2.59 47.90 -24.25
C ASP A 1267 -2.05 46.92 -25.30
#